data_AF-A0A1X0QAM7-F1
#
_entry.id   AF-A0A1X0QAM7-F1
#
_cell.length_a   1.000
_cell.length_b   1.000
_cell.length_c   1.000
_cell.angle_alpha   90.00
_cell.angle_beta   90.00
_cell.angle_gamma   90.00
#
_symmetry.space_group_name_H-M   'P 1'
#
loop_
_entity.id
_entity.type
_entity.pdbx_description
1 polymer ?
#
loop_
_entity_poly.entity_id
_entity_poly.type
_entity_poly.pdbx_seq_one_letter_code
_entity_poly.pdbx_strand_id
1 'polypeptide(L)'
;MNTREIKETDQTFANRLLTNPELYTEEDTERLIKLLKEDVGSLSTADSEKVESIMVRKEILVSAVKNLIEHKLNNPNTLYDAVLDLLYINPNNPTDINTLSKVNTMKRNIFELIVDIVYKVNYTNQKLETFVTEKMLPDEFSINFTPIIRSSFKCYELTLLNQLELKDHLVKVIETYQRSMRSCVKEKIISNLVPKLKEETDIKTKRIIFKIFFLINNQPHDDLLEIKYDNSNEYIGFISTLIHDEKSTTIAYQKLNHYYRKLTTALNNFVQYSKVKEKAIKPEDQELIHLVLLTVSKIVKFKKEVCLKFIGILQDVLKYPSTPEIKAVTYDILSEFLVEKEIFIQLNINCKKEIQEELDRKSFILLPSVIKFINLYEKRQVGEKKLLENGYSIGSPYLTVDEPVDDYKMLALKSEDFKTMKECLSGSVSTNMLKMCSSSIRNACLKNSKMIEELINYQIRNNVAVDDIILINLIISYPNLNFFKYARLFTDFSFYIRKEVLNRISEDIKEGITWLNECYTREVGEFVIINCIYFNGLLEKNRDIQPVILKLYSKILDDNISRVRILIKQEKEENSAVDTLYVYDDQDLVNEDFFLIFSKQLIYSTFYKQGQDNQQFILTKSYASSGVINYIKTKIVCKLDYEKDVNYLITNLVDIDELIGYLKIVDSDKQFNYKVRNPTVLTEFNCKNSSYFLKNFKKASQLEKFLLFFSIDEMNLQIESLIKAEVLCNLKTTNEVYLEMCLLQLFRCSDLDGMIKILEKNFSRHSLFAKLALHNLIKGGKYLNNNIIEFADKTTEARLLFMAYYNNIWDRDKLTQIIDSMDLHSNHEINNYLSEVIKTRF
;
A
#
# COMPACT_ATOMS: atom_id res chain seq x y z
N MET A 1 85.70 16.54 -16.14
CA MET A 1 84.50 17.28 -15.73
C MET A 1 83.31 16.37 -15.97
N ASN A 2 82.63 16.03 -14.89
CA ASN A 2 81.91 14.78 -14.74
C ASN A 2 80.46 14.89 -15.19
N THR A 3 80.01 13.93 -16.00
CA THR A 3 78.62 13.60 -16.32
C THR A 3 77.72 13.30 -15.10
N ARG A 4 78.23 13.44 -13.86
CA ARG A 4 77.47 13.37 -12.60
C ARG A 4 76.97 14.74 -12.11
N GLU A 5 77.72 15.83 -12.30
CA GLU A 5 77.31 17.17 -11.81
C GLU A 5 76.18 17.81 -12.65
N ILE A 6 76.10 17.45 -13.93
CA ILE A 6 74.99 17.87 -14.82
C ILE A 6 73.69 17.10 -14.50
N LYS A 7 73.78 15.91 -13.88
CA LYS A 7 72.61 15.05 -13.59
C LYS A 7 71.79 15.50 -12.39
N GLU A 8 72.43 16.00 -11.34
CA GLU A 8 71.72 16.55 -10.17
C GLU A 8 71.02 17.88 -10.53
N THR A 9 71.67 18.73 -11.32
CA THR A 9 71.17 20.09 -11.61
C THR A 9 69.88 20.13 -12.44
N ASP A 10 69.61 19.14 -13.29
CA ASP A 10 68.37 19.08 -14.08
C ASP A 10 67.18 18.51 -13.31
N GLN A 11 67.43 17.55 -12.41
CA GLN A 11 66.38 17.02 -11.54
C GLN A 11 66.00 18.05 -10.47
N THR A 12 66.97 18.80 -9.92
CA THR A 12 66.69 19.93 -9.03
C THR A 12 65.92 21.03 -9.76
N PHE A 13 66.27 21.34 -11.02
CA PHE A 13 65.54 22.30 -11.85
C PHE A 13 64.08 21.90 -12.09
N ALA A 14 63.84 20.65 -12.50
CA ALA A 14 62.49 20.17 -12.75
C ALA A 14 61.66 20.04 -11.45
N ASN A 15 62.28 19.63 -10.34
CA ASN A 15 61.63 19.63 -9.03
C ASN A 15 61.27 21.03 -8.53
N ARG A 16 62.10 22.05 -8.84
CA ARG A 16 61.77 23.45 -8.55
C ARG A 16 60.51 23.89 -9.31
N LEU A 17 60.38 23.53 -10.59
CA LEU A 17 59.18 23.82 -11.39
C LEU A 17 57.94 23.03 -10.94
N LEU A 18 58.13 21.85 -10.35
CA LEU A 18 57.05 21.08 -9.73
C LEU A 18 56.55 21.71 -8.42
N THR A 19 57.45 22.34 -7.66
CA THR A 19 57.16 22.87 -6.32
C THR A 19 56.76 24.35 -6.32
N ASN A 20 57.31 25.15 -7.22
CA ASN A 20 57.05 26.59 -7.32
C ASN A 20 56.87 27.02 -8.79
N PRO A 21 55.79 26.58 -9.46
CA PRO A 21 55.56 26.90 -10.88
C PRO A 21 55.39 28.41 -11.14
N GLU A 22 54.99 29.20 -10.14
CA GLU A 22 54.81 30.66 -10.26
C GLU A 22 56.12 31.44 -10.46
N LEU A 23 57.27 30.84 -10.16
CA LEU A 23 58.60 31.44 -10.35
C LEU A 23 59.19 31.12 -11.74
N TYR A 24 58.37 30.64 -12.66
CA TYR A 24 58.75 30.28 -14.02
C TYR A 24 59.18 31.50 -14.85
N THR A 25 60.32 31.38 -15.55
CA THR A 25 60.90 32.45 -16.37
C THR A 25 61.10 32.02 -17.84
N GLU A 26 61.37 32.99 -18.72
CA GLU A 26 61.71 32.71 -20.13
C GLU A 26 62.98 31.85 -20.26
N GLU A 27 63.99 32.07 -19.41
CA GLU A 27 65.23 31.26 -19.37
C GLU A 27 64.94 29.78 -19.01
N ASP A 28 63.98 29.55 -18.11
CA ASP A 28 63.52 28.20 -17.77
C ASP A 28 62.85 27.51 -18.96
N THR A 29 62.22 28.29 -19.85
CA THR A 29 61.59 27.77 -21.06
C THR A 29 62.63 27.24 -22.05
N GLU A 30 63.66 28.05 -22.33
CA GLU A 30 64.74 27.65 -23.23
C GLU A 30 65.49 26.42 -22.70
N ARG A 31 65.72 26.39 -21.39
CA ARG A 31 66.33 25.23 -20.71
C ARG A 31 65.45 23.97 -20.81
N LEU A 32 64.14 24.07 -20.61
CA LEU A 32 63.21 22.96 -20.80
C LEU A 32 63.22 22.44 -22.25
N ILE A 33 63.14 23.34 -23.25
CA ILE A 33 63.16 22.97 -24.66
C ILE A 33 64.44 22.19 -25.00
N LYS A 34 65.59 22.67 -24.52
CA LYS A 34 66.87 22.01 -24.71
C LYS A 34 66.89 20.62 -24.08
N LEU A 35 66.48 20.50 -22.83
CA LEU A 35 66.46 19.23 -22.08
C LEU A 35 65.47 18.20 -22.66
N LEU A 36 64.34 18.65 -23.22
CA LEU A 36 63.38 17.78 -23.90
C LEU A 36 63.91 17.26 -25.25
N LYS A 37 64.70 18.09 -25.96
CA LYS A 37 65.31 17.74 -27.25
C LYS A 37 66.64 16.98 -27.13
N GLU A 38 67.27 16.96 -25.95
CA GLU A 38 68.48 16.18 -25.70
C GLU A 38 68.20 14.65 -25.82
N ASP A 39 69.09 14.00 -26.58
CA ASP A 39 69.17 12.56 -26.93
C ASP A 39 67.93 11.92 -27.58
N VAL A 40 67.90 11.98 -28.92
CA VAL A 40 67.04 11.14 -29.80
C VAL A 40 67.85 10.36 -30.84
N GLY A 41 69.11 10.70 -31.11
CA GLY A 41 69.94 10.00 -32.07
C GLY A 41 70.90 9.03 -31.39
N SER A 42 70.66 7.72 -31.53
CA SER A 42 71.56 6.58 -31.22
C SER A 42 71.41 5.88 -29.86
N LEU A 43 70.26 5.23 -29.63
CA LEU A 43 70.16 4.08 -28.72
C LEU A 43 70.31 2.78 -29.52
N SER A 44 71.44 2.61 -30.22
CA SER A 44 71.83 1.30 -30.75
C SER A 44 72.32 0.44 -29.59
N THR A 45 71.48 -0.52 -29.18
CA THR A 45 71.83 -1.71 -28.38
C THR A 45 72.77 -1.45 -27.19
N ALA A 46 72.29 -0.83 -26.10
CA ALA A 46 73.00 -0.85 -24.82
C ALA A 46 72.10 -0.54 -23.60
N ASP A 47 72.23 -1.39 -22.58
CA ASP A 47 71.84 -1.29 -21.15
C ASP A 47 70.43 -0.80 -20.79
N SER A 48 69.60 -1.72 -20.30
CA SER A 48 68.29 -1.46 -19.66
C SER A 48 68.33 -0.31 -18.65
N GLU A 49 69.41 -0.19 -17.87
CA GLU A 49 69.60 0.87 -16.86
C GLU A 49 69.78 2.27 -17.47
N LYS A 50 70.42 2.39 -18.64
CA LYS A 50 70.59 3.68 -19.34
C LYS A 50 69.27 4.14 -19.94
N VAL A 51 68.53 3.22 -20.55
CA VAL A 51 67.17 3.48 -21.04
C VAL A 51 66.30 3.95 -19.88
N GLU A 52 66.32 3.24 -18.76
CA GLU A 52 65.55 3.60 -17.57
C GLU A 52 65.89 4.99 -17.01
N SER A 53 67.18 5.32 -16.87
CA SER A 53 67.62 6.64 -16.38
C SER A 53 67.21 7.80 -17.29
N ILE A 54 67.26 7.61 -18.61
CA ILE A 54 66.80 8.63 -19.58
C ILE A 54 65.27 8.79 -19.50
N MET A 55 64.54 7.69 -19.36
CA MET A 55 63.08 7.72 -19.27
C MET A 55 62.60 8.40 -17.99
N VAL A 56 63.22 8.11 -16.83
CA VAL A 56 62.92 8.80 -15.56
C VAL A 56 63.18 10.29 -15.66
N ARG A 57 64.29 10.72 -16.27
CA ARG A 57 64.60 12.16 -16.46
C ARG A 57 63.54 12.84 -17.33
N LYS A 58 63.15 12.22 -18.44
CA LYS A 58 62.11 12.77 -19.31
C LYS A 58 60.73 12.75 -18.65
N GLU A 59 60.41 11.78 -17.80
CA GLU A 59 59.15 11.74 -17.04
C GLU A 59 59.03 12.91 -16.06
N ILE A 60 60.12 13.26 -15.37
CA ILE A 60 60.15 14.43 -14.48
C ILE A 60 59.98 15.73 -15.28
N LEU A 61 60.59 15.83 -16.47
CA LEU A 61 60.44 16.99 -17.36
C LEU A 61 59.01 17.10 -17.93
N VAL A 62 58.40 16.00 -18.37
CA VAL A 62 57.00 15.92 -18.81
C VAL A 62 56.06 16.34 -17.67
N SER A 63 56.35 15.90 -16.44
CA SER A 63 55.58 16.28 -15.24
C SER A 63 55.72 17.77 -14.93
N ALA A 64 56.91 18.35 -15.08
CA ALA A 64 57.12 19.79 -14.92
C ALA A 64 56.32 20.59 -15.96
N VAL A 65 56.34 20.20 -17.24
CA VAL A 65 55.53 20.85 -18.29
C VAL A 65 54.04 20.69 -18.03
N LYS A 66 53.59 19.52 -17.58
CA LYS A 66 52.20 19.29 -17.18
C LYS A 66 51.77 20.28 -16.09
N ASN A 67 52.62 20.47 -15.08
CA ASN A 67 52.36 21.39 -13.98
C ASN A 67 52.26 22.85 -14.46
N LEU A 68 53.12 23.27 -15.40
CA LEU A 68 53.05 24.60 -16.01
C LEU A 68 51.73 24.83 -16.78
N ILE A 69 51.25 23.82 -17.49
CA ILE A 69 49.97 23.88 -18.22
C ILE A 69 48.78 23.92 -17.24
N GLU A 70 48.83 23.15 -16.15
CA GLU A 70 47.78 23.16 -15.12
C GLU A 70 47.65 24.52 -14.42
N HIS A 71 48.76 25.23 -14.22
CA HIS A 71 48.79 26.59 -13.66
C HIS A 71 48.49 27.69 -14.70
N LYS A 72 48.13 27.34 -15.94
CA LYS A 72 47.77 28.27 -17.03
C LYS A 72 48.83 29.35 -17.30
N LEU A 73 50.11 29.03 -17.13
CA LEU A 73 51.19 29.96 -17.42
C LEU A 73 51.37 30.10 -18.94
N ASN A 74 51.70 31.30 -19.42
CA ASN A 74 51.97 31.52 -20.83
C ASN A 74 53.29 30.84 -21.20
N ASN A 75 53.24 29.81 -22.05
CA ASN A 75 54.42 29.17 -22.60
C ASN A 75 54.48 29.39 -24.12
N PRO A 76 55.68 29.51 -24.72
CA PRO A 76 55.84 29.69 -26.16
C PRO A 76 55.52 28.39 -26.92
N ASN A 77 55.02 28.55 -28.16
CA ASN A 77 54.70 27.43 -29.06
C ASN A 77 55.87 26.47 -29.31
N THR A 78 57.11 26.97 -29.23
CA THR A 78 58.33 26.18 -29.37
C THR A 78 58.51 25.13 -28.28
N LEU A 79 57.98 25.37 -27.08
CA LEU A 79 57.94 24.37 -25.99
C LEU A 79 56.90 23.28 -26.30
N TYR A 80 55.72 23.65 -26.79
CA TYR A 80 54.69 22.70 -27.17
C TYR A 80 55.13 21.82 -28.34
N ASP A 81 55.82 22.37 -29.34
CA ASP A 81 56.43 21.60 -30.43
C ASP A 81 57.48 20.61 -29.91
N ALA A 82 58.30 21.01 -28.93
CA ALA A 82 59.29 20.12 -28.33
C ALA A 82 58.64 18.93 -27.61
N VAL A 83 57.50 19.13 -26.94
CA VAL A 83 56.72 18.03 -26.33
C VAL A 83 56.08 17.14 -27.40
N LEU A 84 55.51 17.73 -28.46
CA LEU A 84 54.90 16.98 -29.56
C LEU A 84 55.92 16.10 -30.30
N ASP A 85 57.14 16.57 -30.48
CA ASP A 85 58.22 15.81 -31.10
C ASP A 85 58.55 14.53 -30.30
N LEU A 86 58.24 14.47 -29.00
CA LEU A 86 58.43 13.26 -28.18
C LEU A 86 57.55 12.08 -28.62
N LEU A 87 56.42 12.31 -29.29
CA LEU A 87 55.57 11.23 -29.84
C LEU A 87 56.27 10.39 -30.90
N TYR A 88 57.19 11.01 -31.63
CA TYR A 88 57.89 10.41 -32.75
C TYR A 88 59.22 9.78 -32.35
N ILE A 89 59.59 9.89 -31.07
CA ILE A 89 60.73 9.18 -30.51
C ILE A 89 60.33 7.71 -30.38
N ASN A 90 60.99 6.85 -31.16
CA ASN A 90 60.78 5.42 -31.12
C ASN A 90 61.91 4.77 -30.29
N PRO A 91 61.75 4.57 -28.98
CA PRO A 91 62.72 3.79 -28.22
C PRO A 91 62.63 2.33 -28.70
N ASN A 92 63.78 1.71 -28.98
CA ASN A 92 63.87 0.27 -29.27
C ASN A 92 63.15 -0.52 -28.17
N ASN A 93 62.27 -1.47 -28.53
CA ASN A 93 61.47 -2.24 -27.59
C ASN A 93 62.40 -3.03 -26.63
N PRO A 94 62.46 -2.69 -25.33
CA PRO A 94 63.27 -3.44 -24.38
C PRO A 94 62.71 -4.86 -24.20
N THR A 95 63.59 -5.84 -24.05
CA THR A 95 63.22 -7.25 -23.80
C THR A 95 62.82 -7.54 -22.36
N ASP A 96 63.19 -6.67 -21.41
CA ASP A 96 62.82 -6.78 -20.00
C ASP A 96 61.40 -6.25 -19.72
N ILE A 97 60.61 -7.02 -18.98
CA ILE A 97 59.19 -6.73 -18.68
C ILE A 97 59.03 -5.48 -17.80
N ASN A 98 59.94 -5.27 -16.84
CA ASN A 98 59.86 -4.11 -15.94
C ASN A 98 60.20 -2.81 -16.69
N THR A 99 61.24 -2.85 -17.53
CA THR A 99 61.61 -1.72 -18.39
C THR A 99 60.53 -1.45 -19.44
N LEU A 100 59.91 -2.49 -20.01
CA LEU A 100 58.77 -2.35 -20.94
C LEU A 100 57.57 -1.67 -20.26
N SER A 101 57.24 -2.06 -19.03
CA SER A 101 56.15 -1.45 -18.24
C SER A 101 56.40 0.04 -17.97
N LYS A 102 57.63 0.42 -17.59
CA LYS A 102 58.02 1.82 -17.36
C LYS A 102 57.98 2.64 -18.64
N VAL A 103 58.48 2.11 -19.76
CA VAL A 103 58.41 2.77 -21.08
C VAL A 103 56.95 2.99 -21.51
N ASN A 104 56.08 2.00 -21.31
CA ASN A 104 54.65 2.14 -21.63
C ASN A 104 53.94 3.18 -20.74
N THR A 105 54.29 3.22 -19.45
CA THR A 105 53.76 4.23 -18.51
C THR A 105 54.16 5.64 -18.94
N MET A 106 55.41 5.82 -19.34
CA MET A 106 55.91 7.10 -19.81
C MET A 106 55.30 7.52 -21.16
N LYS A 107 55.18 6.60 -22.13
CA LYS A 107 54.49 6.87 -23.41
C LYS A 107 53.05 7.34 -23.18
N ARG A 108 52.37 6.73 -22.20
CA ARG A 108 51.04 7.16 -21.77
C ARG A 108 51.08 8.56 -21.15
N ASN A 109 52.03 8.86 -20.27
CA ASN A 109 52.16 10.21 -19.67
C ASN A 109 52.44 11.30 -20.72
N ILE A 110 53.28 11.03 -21.72
CA ILE A 110 53.52 11.94 -22.85
C ILE A 110 52.25 12.13 -23.67
N PHE A 111 51.56 11.03 -24.00
CA PHE A 111 50.30 11.08 -24.72
C PHE A 111 49.24 11.92 -23.98
N GLU A 112 49.08 11.68 -22.68
CA GLU A 112 48.17 12.44 -21.83
C GLU A 112 48.53 13.93 -21.81
N LEU A 113 49.81 14.27 -21.65
CA LEU A 113 50.28 15.65 -21.69
C LEU A 113 49.94 16.34 -23.02
N ILE A 114 50.12 15.63 -24.14
CA ILE A 114 49.87 16.20 -25.47
C ILE A 114 48.38 16.42 -25.70
N VAL A 115 47.53 15.47 -25.29
CA VAL A 115 46.09 15.70 -25.31
C VAL A 115 45.72 16.89 -24.42
N ASP A 116 46.37 17.08 -23.26
CA ASP A 116 46.16 18.27 -22.42
C ASP A 116 46.60 19.57 -23.11
N ILE A 117 47.73 19.58 -23.83
CA ILE A 117 48.17 20.74 -24.63
C ILE A 117 47.10 21.08 -25.69
N VAL A 118 46.65 20.09 -26.46
CA VAL A 118 45.71 20.29 -27.55
C VAL A 118 44.36 20.81 -27.05
N TYR A 119 43.86 20.32 -25.90
CA TYR A 119 42.53 20.69 -25.40
C TYR A 119 42.53 21.87 -24.41
N LYS A 120 43.56 22.05 -23.57
CA LYS A 120 43.62 23.14 -22.59
C LYS A 120 44.26 24.40 -23.14
N VAL A 121 45.27 24.26 -24.01
CA VAL A 121 46.01 25.38 -24.61
C VAL A 121 45.50 25.71 -26.02
N ASN A 122 44.72 24.83 -26.65
CA ASN A 122 44.25 24.95 -28.04
C ASN A 122 45.40 25.05 -29.06
N TYR A 123 46.50 24.32 -28.84
CA TYR A 123 47.64 24.29 -29.74
C TYR A 123 47.66 23.01 -30.58
N THR A 124 47.73 23.14 -31.91
CA THR A 124 48.00 22.04 -32.85
C THR A 124 49.12 22.43 -33.80
N ASN A 125 49.87 21.43 -34.30
CA ASN A 125 50.88 21.65 -35.32
C ASN A 125 50.66 20.70 -36.52
N GLN A 126 51.29 21.04 -37.64
CA GLN A 126 51.11 20.32 -38.91
C GLN A 126 51.59 18.85 -38.84
N LYS A 127 52.59 18.56 -38.00
CA LYS A 127 53.10 17.18 -37.82
C LYS A 127 52.04 16.28 -37.17
N LEU A 128 51.40 16.75 -36.10
CA LEU A 128 50.33 16.04 -35.41
C LEU A 128 49.12 15.85 -36.33
N GLU A 129 48.72 16.91 -37.05
CA GLU A 129 47.59 16.86 -37.99
C GLU A 129 47.82 15.83 -39.11
N THR A 130 49.01 15.83 -39.72
CA THR A 130 49.37 14.86 -40.76
C THR A 130 49.40 13.43 -40.18
N PHE A 131 50.01 13.25 -39.01
CA PHE A 131 50.11 11.94 -38.36
C PHE A 131 48.75 11.30 -38.07
N VAL A 132 47.75 12.08 -37.65
CA VAL A 132 46.41 11.57 -37.35
C VAL A 132 45.58 11.39 -38.63
N THR A 133 45.64 12.32 -39.58
CA THR A 133 44.83 12.29 -40.81
C THR A 133 45.22 11.17 -41.78
N GLU A 134 46.49 10.75 -41.77
CA GLU A 134 46.99 9.67 -42.61
C GLU A 134 46.68 8.26 -42.09
N LYS A 135 46.14 8.12 -40.87
CA LYS A 135 45.77 6.81 -40.30
C LYS A 135 44.64 6.16 -41.08
N MET A 136 44.81 4.87 -41.37
CA MET A 136 43.82 4.05 -42.08
C MET A 136 42.82 3.37 -41.13
N LEU A 137 43.19 3.19 -39.85
CA LEU A 137 42.35 2.59 -38.82
C LEU A 137 42.39 3.44 -37.55
N PRO A 138 41.29 3.49 -36.78
CA PRO A 138 41.26 4.20 -35.52
C PRO A 138 42.08 3.47 -34.45
N ASP A 139 42.78 4.24 -33.63
CA ASP A 139 43.56 3.77 -32.48
C ASP A 139 43.37 4.73 -31.29
N GLU A 140 43.89 4.36 -30.10
CA GLU A 140 43.78 5.18 -28.89
C GLU A 140 44.30 6.61 -29.12
N PHE A 141 45.37 6.78 -29.91
CA PHE A 141 45.95 8.09 -30.19
C PHE A 141 45.03 8.93 -31.08
N SER A 142 44.69 8.43 -32.26
CA SER A 142 43.94 9.17 -33.28
C SER A 142 42.57 9.61 -32.79
N ILE A 143 41.87 8.78 -32.03
CA ILE A 143 40.53 9.09 -31.50
C ILE A 143 40.55 10.29 -30.56
N ASN A 144 41.61 10.46 -29.76
CA ASN A 144 41.69 11.55 -28.81
C ASN A 144 41.95 12.92 -29.48
N PHE A 145 42.56 12.96 -30.67
CA PHE A 145 42.84 14.21 -31.40
C PHE A 145 41.80 14.56 -32.46
N THR A 146 41.11 13.55 -32.99
CA THR A 146 40.17 13.68 -34.11
C THR A 146 39.08 14.75 -33.89
N PRO A 147 38.47 14.93 -32.69
CA PRO A 147 37.44 15.95 -32.49
C PRO A 147 37.88 17.42 -32.64
N ILE A 148 39.19 17.70 -32.71
CA ILE A 148 39.74 19.07 -32.81
C ILE A 148 40.38 19.36 -34.17
N ILE A 149 41.00 18.36 -34.80
CA ILE A 149 41.72 18.54 -36.07
C ILE A 149 40.74 18.89 -37.20
N ARG A 150 40.96 20.01 -37.89
CA ARG A 150 40.08 20.51 -38.97
C ARG A 150 40.58 20.10 -40.36
N SER A 151 40.87 18.82 -40.54
CA SER A 151 41.44 18.27 -41.76
C SER A 151 40.65 17.04 -42.22
N SER A 152 40.78 16.66 -43.49
CA SER A 152 40.16 15.44 -44.01
C SER A 152 40.93 14.19 -43.55
N PHE A 153 40.23 13.21 -42.99
CA PHE A 153 40.82 11.94 -42.55
C PHE A 153 40.69 10.87 -43.64
N LYS A 154 41.69 10.00 -43.77
CA LYS A 154 41.60 8.82 -44.65
C LYS A 154 40.68 7.74 -44.08
N CYS A 155 40.65 7.60 -42.75
CA CYS A 155 39.80 6.65 -42.04
C CYS A 155 38.34 7.17 -41.95
N TYR A 156 37.38 6.30 -42.31
CA TYR A 156 35.95 6.61 -42.28
C TYR A 156 35.45 6.84 -40.85
N GLU A 157 35.86 6.00 -39.90
CA GLU A 157 35.48 6.10 -38.48
C GLU A 157 35.95 7.42 -37.85
N LEU A 158 37.17 7.87 -38.17
CA LEU A 158 37.68 9.17 -37.71
C LEU A 158 36.94 10.34 -38.38
N THR A 159 36.56 10.20 -39.65
CA THR A 159 35.74 11.20 -40.34
C THR A 159 34.37 11.36 -39.66
N LEU A 160 33.71 10.24 -39.33
CA LEU A 160 32.44 10.25 -38.58
C LEU A 160 32.57 10.94 -37.23
N LEU A 161 33.65 10.66 -36.49
CA LEU A 161 33.92 11.24 -35.18
C LEU A 161 34.21 12.74 -35.27
N ASN A 162 34.97 13.18 -36.28
CA ASN A 162 35.31 14.58 -36.49
C ASN A 162 34.07 15.42 -36.84
N GLN A 163 33.26 14.93 -37.77
CA GLN A 163 32.04 15.63 -38.21
C GLN A 163 30.87 15.46 -37.24
N LEU A 164 30.99 14.53 -36.28
CA LEU A 164 29.90 14.08 -35.42
C LEU A 164 28.67 13.73 -36.26
N GLU A 165 28.87 12.89 -37.28
CA GLU A 165 27.80 12.41 -38.14
C GLU A 165 27.01 11.32 -37.39
N LEU A 166 25.75 11.64 -37.05
CA LEU A 166 24.91 10.86 -36.13
C LEU A 166 24.37 9.59 -36.79
N LYS A 167 25.24 8.59 -36.96
CA LYS A 167 24.96 7.25 -37.51
C LYS A 167 25.30 6.17 -36.47
N ASP A 168 24.71 4.98 -36.60
CA ASP A 168 25.01 3.83 -35.73
C ASP A 168 26.51 3.46 -35.69
N HIS A 169 27.23 3.69 -36.79
CA HIS A 169 28.67 3.46 -36.86
C HIS A 169 29.45 4.38 -35.91
N LEU A 170 29.03 5.63 -35.71
CA LEU A 170 29.64 6.54 -34.73
C LEU A 170 29.47 5.99 -33.30
N VAL A 171 28.29 5.46 -32.96
CA VAL A 171 28.03 4.85 -31.65
C VAL A 171 28.98 3.68 -31.41
N LYS A 172 29.17 2.80 -32.40
CA LYS A 172 30.10 1.66 -32.30
C LYS A 172 31.55 2.10 -32.09
N VAL A 173 31.98 3.16 -32.77
CA VAL A 173 33.33 3.73 -32.58
C VAL A 173 33.48 4.24 -31.15
N ILE A 174 32.51 5.01 -30.66
CA ILE A 174 32.54 5.54 -29.29
C ILE A 174 32.50 4.40 -28.26
N GLU A 175 31.64 3.40 -28.44
CA GLU A 175 31.51 2.24 -27.56
C GLU A 175 32.82 1.43 -27.47
N THR A 176 33.48 1.21 -28.61
CA THR A 176 34.74 0.45 -28.68
C THR A 176 35.87 1.16 -27.95
N TYR A 177 35.96 2.48 -28.06
CA TYR A 177 37.09 3.26 -27.56
C TYR A 177 36.79 4.15 -26.35
N GLN A 178 35.60 4.04 -25.75
CA GLN A 178 35.18 4.85 -24.60
C GLN A 178 36.16 4.79 -23.42
N ARG A 179 36.87 3.67 -23.22
CA ARG A 179 37.86 3.52 -22.14
C ARG A 179 39.20 4.20 -22.46
N SER A 180 39.54 4.32 -23.73
CA SER A 180 40.76 4.96 -24.24
C SER A 180 40.59 6.46 -24.48
N MET A 181 39.34 6.95 -24.57
CA MET A 181 39.04 8.39 -24.67
C MET A 181 39.30 9.10 -23.33
N ARG A 182 40.10 10.16 -23.34
CA ARG A 182 40.33 11.04 -22.18
C ARG A 182 39.10 11.89 -21.88
N SER A 183 39.01 12.38 -20.63
CA SER A 183 37.87 13.17 -20.15
C SER A 183 37.63 14.42 -21.00
N CYS A 184 38.67 15.20 -21.30
CA CYS A 184 38.57 16.42 -22.12
C CYS A 184 38.03 16.15 -23.54
N VAL A 185 38.33 14.99 -24.11
CA VAL A 185 37.82 14.55 -25.42
C VAL A 185 36.33 14.25 -25.33
N LYS A 186 35.92 13.50 -24.31
CA LYS A 186 34.50 13.19 -24.05
C LYS A 186 33.70 14.47 -23.84
N GLU A 187 34.21 15.39 -23.02
CA GLU A 187 33.63 16.71 -22.77
C GLU A 187 33.45 17.50 -24.05
N LYS A 188 34.46 17.50 -24.94
CA LYS A 188 34.37 18.19 -26.22
C LYS A 188 33.27 17.59 -27.11
N ILE A 189 33.22 16.27 -27.24
CA ILE A 189 32.19 15.57 -28.01
C ILE A 189 30.79 15.93 -27.46
N ILE A 190 30.59 15.83 -26.14
CA ILE A 190 29.32 16.17 -25.50
C ILE A 190 28.97 17.64 -25.72
N SER A 191 29.91 18.57 -25.52
CA SER A 191 29.68 20.01 -25.71
C SER A 191 29.21 20.36 -27.13
N ASN A 192 29.69 19.63 -28.14
CA ASN A 192 29.28 19.80 -29.53
C ASN A 192 27.91 19.13 -29.81
N LEU A 193 27.50 18.13 -29.03
CA LEU A 193 26.21 17.45 -29.16
C LEU A 193 25.08 18.19 -28.42
N VAL A 194 25.37 18.92 -27.34
CA VAL A 194 24.40 19.72 -26.58
C VAL A 194 23.55 20.65 -27.47
N PRO A 195 24.12 21.52 -28.34
CA PRO A 195 23.31 22.37 -29.21
C PRO A 195 22.51 21.56 -30.24
N LYS A 196 23.12 20.53 -30.84
CA LYS A 196 22.44 19.63 -31.78
C LYS A 196 21.22 18.97 -31.15
N LEU A 197 21.32 18.51 -29.90
CA LEU A 197 20.22 17.86 -29.19
C LEU A 197 19.02 18.79 -28.95
N LYS A 198 19.28 20.08 -28.69
CA LYS A 198 18.24 21.10 -28.46
C LYS A 198 17.51 21.46 -29.75
N GLU A 199 18.23 21.50 -30.87
CA GLU A 199 17.70 21.89 -32.18
C GLU A 199 17.07 20.73 -32.95
N GLU A 200 17.49 19.49 -32.67
CA GLU A 200 17.05 18.30 -33.40
C GLU A 200 15.54 18.05 -33.22
N THR A 201 14.88 17.64 -34.30
CA THR A 201 13.46 17.27 -34.28
C THR A 201 13.26 15.78 -34.59
N ASP A 202 14.20 15.14 -35.29
CA ASP A 202 14.14 13.72 -35.59
C ASP A 202 14.41 12.85 -34.36
N ILE A 203 13.46 11.97 -34.07
CA ILE A 203 13.49 11.04 -32.93
C ILE A 203 14.63 10.02 -33.08
N LYS A 204 14.91 9.53 -34.30
CA LYS A 204 15.98 8.54 -34.50
C LYS A 204 17.35 9.14 -34.19
N THR A 205 17.59 10.34 -34.71
CA THR A 205 18.82 11.10 -34.46
C THR A 205 18.98 11.45 -32.97
N LYS A 206 17.91 11.84 -32.28
CA LYS A 206 17.92 12.04 -30.81
C LYS A 206 18.32 10.80 -30.03
N ARG A 207 17.82 9.61 -30.41
CA ARG A 207 18.18 8.36 -29.75
C ARG A 207 19.66 8.03 -29.89
N ILE A 208 20.26 8.32 -31.04
CA ILE A 208 21.71 8.18 -31.24
C ILE A 208 22.47 9.10 -30.29
N ILE A 209 22.04 10.37 -30.15
CA ILE A 209 22.64 11.31 -29.21
C ILE A 209 22.50 10.80 -27.77
N PHE A 210 21.32 10.30 -27.37
CA PHE A 210 21.10 9.72 -26.05
C PHE A 210 22.04 8.54 -25.75
N LYS A 211 22.28 7.65 -26.72
CA LYS A 211 23.28 6.56 -26.57
C LYS A 211 24.69 7.10 -26.36
N ILE A 212 25.09 8.11 -27.12
CA ILE A 212 26.42 8.71 -26.98
C ILE A 212 26.58 9.34 -25.60
N PHE A 213 25.58 10.09 -25.12
CA PHE A 213 25.57 10.61 -23.76
C PHE A 213 25.70 9.48 -22.72
N PHE A 214 24.93 8.41 -22.87
CA PHE A 214 25.00 7.27 -21.96
C PHE A 214 26.41 6.65 -21.88
N LEU A 215 27.11 6.56 -23.00
CA LEU A 215 28.44 5.94 -23.08
C LEU A 215 29.56 6.82 -22.51
N ILE A 216 29.53 8.14 -22.73
CA ILE A 216 30.70 9.00 -22.46
C ILE A 216 30.44 10.25 -21.62
N ASN A 217 29.19 10.59 -21.26
CA ASN A 217 28.94 11.78 -20.45
C ASN A 217 29.35 11.60 -18.98
N ASN A 218 30.17 12.53 -18.50
CA ASN A 218 30.61 12.61 -17.10
C ASN A 218 30.33 14.00 -16.48
N GLN A 219 29.70 14.92 -17.22
CA GLN A 219 29.48 16.30 -16.78
C GLN A 219 27.99 16.61 -16.54
N PRO A 220 27.72 17.53 -15.59
CA PRO A 220 26.36 17.99 -15.31
C PRO A 220 25.84 18.88 -16.45
N HIS A 221 24.62 18.60 -16.89
CA HIS A 221 23.88 19.38 -17.87
C HIS A 221 22.42 19.52 -17.44
N ASP A 222 22.19 20.31 -16.39
CA ASP A 222 20.86 20.46 -15.77
C ASP A 222 19.81 21.02 -16.75
N ASP A 223 20.23 21.86 -17.69
CA ASP A 223 19.40 22.44 -18.73
C ASP A 223 18.83 21.37 -19.68
N LEU A 224 19.51 20.24 -19.83
CA LEU A 224 19.03 19.12 -20.64
C LEU A 224 17.98 18.27 -19.93
N LEU A 225 17.84 18.40 -18.60
CA LEU A 225 16.76 17.76 -17.86
C LEU A 225 15.38 18.32 -18.23
N GLU A 226 15.28 19.41 -19.00
CA GLU A 226 14.01 19.96 -19.48
C GLU A 226 13.49 19.28 -20.76
N ILE A 227 14.34 18.55 -21.49
CA ILE A 227 13.99 17.89 -22.76
C ILE A 227 12.75 17.00 -22.60
N LYS A 228 11.81 17.12 -23.55
CA LYS A 228 10.55 16.36 -23.52
C LYS A 228 10.80 14.86 -23.50
N TYR A 229 9.91 14.17 -22.80
CA TYR A 229 9.91 12.74 -22.61
C TYR A 229 9.93 11.95 -23.94
N ASP A 230 10.82 10.96 -24.05
CA ASP A 230 10.85 9.92 -25.10
C ASP A 230 10.69 8.55 -24.44
N ASN A 231 9.89 7.68 -25.05
CA ASN A 231 9.62 6.34 -24.56
C ASN A 231 10.64 5.33 -25.14
N SER A 232 11.93 5.54 -24.89
CA SER A 232 13.03 4.68 -25.34
C SER A 232 14.00 4.33 -24.22
N ASN A 233 14.68 3.18 -24.34
CA ASN A 233 15.67 2.73 -23.35
C ASN A 233 16.87 3.70 -23.28
N GLU A 234 17.25 4.25 -24.44
CA GLU A 234 18.31 5.24 -24.57
C GLU A 234 18.02 6.52 -23.76
N TYR A 235 16.76 6.97 -23.74
CA TYR A 235 16.36 8.14 -22.96
C TYR A 235 16.52 7.91 -21.45
N ILE A 236 16.23 6.71 -20.96
CA ILE A 236 16.48 6.34 -19.54
C ILE A 236 17.98 6.42 -19.23
N GLY A 237 18.81 5.81 -20.09
CA GLY A 237 20.26 5.88 -19.99
C GLY A 237 20.77 7.32 -19.99
N PHE A 238 20.29 8.15 -20.93
CA PHE A 238 20.59 9.57 -21.01
C PHE A 238 20.27 10.32 -19.71
N ILE A 239 19.02 10.23 -19.22
CA ILE A 239 18.62 10.89 -17.97
C ILE A 239 19.48 10.42 -16.79
N SER A 240 19.85 9.14 -16.75
CA SER A 240 20.75 8.62 -15.72
C SER A 240 22.13 9.32 -15.73
N THR A 241 22.62 9.75 -16.90
CA THR A 241 23.91 10.46 -17.00
C THR A 241 23.85 11.91 -16.54
N LEU A 242 22.66 12.49 -16.39
CA LEU A 242 22.48 13.86 -15.95
C LEU A 242 22.36 13.99 -14.42
N ILE A 243 22.35 12.87 -13.69
CA ILE A 243 22.21 12.86 -12.22
C ILE A 243 23.57 13.07 -11.56
N HIS A 244 23.80 14.25 -10.99
CA HIS A 244 25.06 14.63 -10.31
C HIS A 244 24.87 15.15 -8.89
N ASP A 245 23.68 15.63 -8.55
CA ASP A 245 23.34 16.23 -7.27
C ASP A 245 21.90 15.91 -6.85
N GLU A 246 21.46 16.42 -5.70
CA GLU A 246 20.12 16.17 -5.17
C GLU A 246 18.99 16.82 -6.02
N LYS A 247 19.27 17.98 -6.62
CA LYS A 247 18.31 18.73 -7.44
C LYS A 247 18.04 17.99 -8.76
N SER A 248 19.09 17.64 -9.50
CA SER A 248 19.05 16.83 -10.71
C SER A 248 18.42 15.45 -10.45
N THR A 249 18.74 14.82 -9.30
CA THR A 249 18.11 13.58 -8.85
C THR A 249 16.59 13.72 -8.72
N THR A 250 16.11 14.82 -8.13
CA THR A 250 14.68 15.04 -7.92
C THR A 250 13.93 15.16 -9.24
N ILE A 251 14.48 15.94 -10.18
CA ILE A 251 13.89 16.15 -11.51
C ILE A 251 13.91 14.84 -12.32
N ALA A 252 15.05 14.13 -12.32
CA ALA A 252 15.19 12.84 -12.97
C ALA A 252 14.20 11.80 -12.41
N TYR A 253 14.05 11.74 -11.08
CA TYR A 253 13.11 10.84 -10.43
C TYR A 253 11.67 11.12 -10.85
N GLN A 254 11.24 12.39 -10.88
CA GLN A 254 9.90 12.77 -11.31
C GLN A 254 9.63 12.35 -12.76
N LYS A 255 10.59 12.59 -13.67
CA LYS A 255 10.48 12.20 -15.08
C LYS A 255 10.44 10.69 -15.29
N LEU A 256 11.16 9.93 -14.47
CA LEU A 256 11.27 8.48 -14.58
C LEU A 256 10.32 7.71 -13.66
N ASN A 257 9.45 8.39 -12.90
CA ASN A 257 8.55 7.75 -11.92
C ASN A 257 7.68 6.64 -12.50
N HIS A 258 7.16 6.84 -13.72
CA HIS A 258 6.40 5.83 -14.43
C HIS A 258 7.23 4.57 -14.77
N TYR A 259 8.53 4.71 -15.04
CA TYR A 259 9.43 3.58 -15.24
C TYR A 259 9.76 2.86 -13.93
N TYR A 260 9.82 3.54 -12.78
CA TYR A 260 10.05 2.86 -11.50
C TYR A 260 8.92 1.89 -11.13
N ARG A 261 7.67 2.26 -11.42
CA ARG A 261 6.52 1.35 -11.24
C ARG A 261 6.63 0.15 -12.19
N LYS A 262 6.93 0.40 -13.46
CA LYS A 262 7.16 -0.66 -14.46
C LYS A 262 8.36 -1.54 -14.10
N LEU A 263 9.41 -0.98 -13.52
CA LEU A 263 10.59 -1.70 -13.04
C LEU A 263 10.22 -2.64 -11.90
N THR A 264 9.46 -2.16 -10.91
CA THR A 264 8.97 -3.03 -9.82
C THR A 264 8.20 -4.22 -10.40
N THR A 265 7.29 -3.96 -11.35
CA THR A 265 6.56 -5.04 -12.05
C THR A 265 7.47 -5.93 -12.87
N ALA A 266 8.44 -5.38 -13.62
CA ALA A 266 9.35 -6.13 -14.46
C ALA A 266 10.33 -7.00 -13.66
N LEU A 267 10.87 -6.48 -12.55
CA LEU A 267 11.73 -7.23 -11.63
C LEU A 267 10.93 -8.30 -10.89
N ASN A 268 9.69 -8.02 -10.48
CA ASN A 268 8.81 -9.03 -9.90
C ASN A 268 8.46 -10.12 -10.90
N ASN A 269 8.16 -9.75 -12.14
CA ASN A 269 7.92 -10.70 -13.23
C ASN A 269 9.19 -11.50 -13.51
N PHE A 270 10.36 -10.87 -13.55
CA PHE A 270 11.66 -11.55 -13.68
C PHE A 270 11.85 -12.59 -12.58
N VAL A 271 11.66 -12.21 -11.31
CA VAL A 271 11.74 -13.11 -10.16
C VAL A 271 10.73 -14.25 -10.28
N GLN A 272 9.48 -13.98 -10.71
CA GLN A 272 8.45 -15.00 -10.92
C GLN A 272 8.81 -15.95 -12.06
N TYR A 273 9.26 -15.45 -13.22
CA TYR A 273 9.67 -16.28 -14.35
C TYR A 273 10.89 -17.13 -14.02
N SER A 274 11.87 -16.58 -13.29
CA SER A 274 13.04 -17.32 -12.81
C SER A 274 12.67 -18.40 -11.77
N LYS A 275 11.62 -18.19 -10.95
CA LYS A 275 11.07 -19.20 -10.02
C LYS A 275 10.45 -20.39 -10.75
N VAL A 276 9.75 -20.15 -11.86
CA VAL A 276 8.96 -21.16 -12.59
C VAL A 276 9.85 -22.05 -13.51
N LYS A 277 11.15 -21.73 -13.64
CA LYS A 277 12.15 -22.51 -14.39
C LYS A 277 11.70 -22.87 -15.81
N GLU A 278 11.61 -21.90 -16.72
CA GLU A 278 11.69 -22.17 -18.17
C GLU A 278 11.78 -20.85 -18.96
N LYS A 279 13.02 -20.37 -19.16
CA LYS A 279 13.54 -19.52 -20.28
C LYS A 279 14.61 -18.54 -19.77
N ALA A 280 15.71 -18.46 -20.52
CA ALA A 280 16.66 -17.37 -20.40
C ALA A 280 15.97 -16.05 -20.79
N ILE A 281 16.25 -14.97 -20.04
CA ILE A 281 15.76 -13.63 -20.34
C ILE A 281 16.23 -13.22 -21.74
N LYS A 282 15.39 -12.54 -22.51
CA LYS A 282 15.81 -11.95 -23.79
C LYS A 282 16.89 -10.88 -23.54
N PRO A 283 17.90 -10.74 -24.43
CA PRO A 283 18.93 -9.71 -24.29
C PRO A 283 18.38 -8.29 -24.14
N GLU A 284 17.30 -7.96 -24.86
CA GLU A 284 16.63 -6.64 -24.81
C GLU A 284 16.06 -6.31 -23.42
N ASP A 285 15.48 -7.30 -22.74
CA ASP A 285 14.93 -7.14 -21.38
C ASP A 285 16.05 -7.04 -20.34
N GLN A 286 17.17 -7.75 -20.55
CA GLN A 286 18.37 -7.62 -19.70
C GLN A 286 18.99 -6.23 -19.80
N GLU A 287 19.09 -5.68 -21.01
CA GLU A 287 19.60 -4.32 -21.25
C GLU A 287 18.72 -3.27 -20.55
N LEU A 288 17.40 -3.38 -20.68
CA LEU A 288 16.45 -2.50 -19.98
C LEU A 288 16.60 -2.61 -18.45
N ILE A 289 16.62 -3.83 -17.90
CA ILE A 289 16.79 -4.05 -16.46
C ILE A 289 18.10 -3.41 -15.97
N HIS A 290 19.20 -3.64 -16.69
CA HIS A 290 20.50 -3.08 -16.35
C HIS A 290 20.51 -1.54 -16.36
N LEU A 291 19.97 -0.91 -17.41
CA LEU A 291 19.88 0.54 -17.54
C LEU A 291 19.06 1.18 -16.41
N VAL A 292 17.95 0.55 -16.06
CA VAL A 292 17.10 1.06 -14.99
C VAL A 292 17.78 0.86 -13.62
N LEU A 293 18.42 -0.28 -13.37
CA LEU A 293 19.19 -0.50 -12.14
C LEU A 293 20.35 0.50 -11.99
N LEU A 294 21.07 0.82 -13.07
CA LEU A 294 22.11 1.86 -13.07
C LEU A 294 21.52 3.22 -12.68
N THR A 295 20.34 3.54 -13.21
CA THR A 295 19.63 4.78 -12.86
C THR A 295 19.24 4.79 -11.38
N VAL A 296 18.72 3.67 -10.86
CA VAL A 296 18.40 3.52 -9.43
C VAL A 296 19.64 3.69 -8.57
N SER A 297 20.78 3.09 -8.95
CA SER A 297 22.06 3.23 -8.23
C SER A 297 22.48 4.70 -8.09
N LYS A 298 22.27 5.52 -9.13
CA LYS A 298 22.57 6.97 -9.06
C LYS A 298 21.59 7.73 -8.19
N ILE A 299 20.29 7.42 -8.27
CA ILE A 299 19.26 8.09 -7.44
C ILE A 299 19.44 7.75 -5.97
N VAL A 300 19.74 6.48 -5.66
CA VAL A 300 19.95 6.02 -4.29
C VAL A 300 21.06 6.80 -3.60
N LYS A 301 22.06 7.34 -4.31
CA LYS A 301 23.10 8.15 -3.65
C LYS A 301 22.55 9.43 -3.00
N PHE A 302 21.48 10.02 -3.54
CA PHE A 302 20.93 11.29 -3.08
C PHE A 302 19.50 11.20 -2.52
N LYS A 303 18.74 10.16 -2.87
CA LYS A 303 17.34 9.95 -2.42
C LYS A 303 17.08 8.49 -2.02
N LYS A 304 17.67 8.07 -0.91
CA LYS A 304 17.63 6.70 -0.41
C LYS A 304 16.24 6.23 0.00
N GLU A 305 15.50 7.05 0.75
CA GLU A 305 14.13 6.77 1.25
C GLU A 305 13.18 6.25 0.15
N VAL A 306 13.22 6.92 -1.00
CA VAL A 306 12.35 6.64 -2.15
C VAL A 306 12.61 5.27 -2.78
N CYS A 307 13.81 4.75 -2.57
CA CYS A 307 14.30 3.49 -3.11
C CYS A 307 14.26 2.33 -2.11
N LEU A 308 13.88 2.56 -0.84
CA LEU A 308 13.73 1.52 0.19
C LEU A 308 12.83 0.36 -0.27
N LYS A 309 11.76 0.69 -0.99
CA LYS A 309 10.80 -0.28 -1.56
C LYS A 309 11.43 -1.32 -2.50
N PHE A 310 12.62 -1.05 -3.04
CA PHE A 310 13.30 -1.97 -3.96
C PHE A 310 14.14 -3.03 -3.24
N ILE A 311 14.48 -2.84 -1.96
CA ILE A 311 15.43 -3.71 -1.24
C ILE A 311 15.00 -5.19 -1.28
N GLY A 312 13.72 -5.49 -1.01
CA GLY A 312 13.23 -6.87 -1.03
C GLY A 312 13.36 -7.52 -2.43
N ILE A 313 13.01 -6.78 -3.47
CA ILE A 313 13.07 -7.24 -4.86
C ILE A 313 14.52 -7.43 -5.30
N LEU A 314 15.43 -6.52 -4.93
CA LEU A 314 16.85 -6.61 -5.25
C LEU A 314 17.52 -7.82 -4.58
N GLN A 315 17.15 -8.13 -3.33
CA GLN A 315 17.61 -9.35 -2.66
C GLN A 315 17.11 -10.60 -3.38
N ASP A 316 15.88 -10.59 -3.88
CA ASP A 316 15.36 -11.71 -4.67
C ASP A 316 16.08 -11.83 -6.02
N VAL A 317 16.40 -10.73 -6.71
CA VAL A 317 17.19 -10.74 -7.95
C VAL A 317 18.53 -11.46 -7.77
N LEU A 318 19.22 -11.26 -6.63
CA LEU A 318 20.50 -11.94 -6.34
C LEU A 318 20.39 -13.46 -6.24
N LYS A 319 19.25 -13.97 -5.76
CA LYS A 319 18.98 -15.42 -5.57
C LYS A 319 18.79 -16.16 -6.89
N TYR A 320 18.39 -15.48 -7.95
CA TYR A 320 18.08 -16.08 -9.24
C TYR A 320 19.26 -15.93 -10.24
N PRO A 321 19.33 -16.79 -11.27
CA PRO A 321 20.36 -16.67 -12.29
C PRO A 321 20.13 -15.40 -13.14
N SER A 322 21.03 -14.43 -13.00
CA SER A 322 21.10 -13.20 -13.78
C SER A 322 22.54 -12.97 -14.26
N THR A 323 22.73 -12.03 -15.18
CA THR A 323 24.08 -11.69 -15.67
C THR A 323 24.94 -11.05 -14.57
N PRO A 324 26.28 -11.19 -14.64
CA PRO A 324 27.20 -10.57 -13.68
C PRO A 324 27.01 -9.06 -13.54
N GLU A 325 26.67 -8.36 -14.63
CA GLU A 325 26.46 -6.90 -14.66
C GLU A 325 25.26 -6.49 -13.82
N ILE A 326 24.13 -7.22 -13.95
CA ILE A 326 22.92 -6.98 -13.15
C ILE A 326 23.23 -7.23 -11.66
N LYS A 327 23.96 -8.31 -11.34
CA LYS A 327 24.33 -8.61 -9.94
C LYS A 327 25.27 -7.55 -9.37
N ALA A 328 26.25 -7.08 -10.14
CA ALA A 328 27.20 -6.06 -9.70
C ALA A 328 26.48 -4.76 -9.31
N VAL A 329 25.62 -4.25 -10.20
CA VAL A 329 24.82 -3.04 -9.92
C VAL A 329 23.86 -3.27 -8.75
N THR A 330 23.31 -4.47 -8.61
CA THR A 330 22.44 -4.81 -7.47
C THR A 330 23.19 -4.76 -6.13
N TYR A 331 24.41 -5.32 -6.06
CA TYR A 331 25.27 -5.20 -4.88
C TYR A 331 25.68 -3.77 -4.60
N ASP A 332 25.94 -2.96 -5.63
CA ASP A 332 26.25 -1.54 -5.46
C ASP A 332 25.08 -0.76 -4.88
N ILE A 333 23.84 -1.00 -5.34
CA ILE A 333 22.63 -0.40 -4.76
C ILE A 333 22.45 -0.82 -3.30
N LEU A 334 22.52 -2.13 -3.01
CA LEU A 334 22.34 -2.63 -1.65
C LEU A 334 23.44 -2.14 -0.70
N SER A 335 24.65 -1.88 -1.20
CA SER A 335 25.75 -1.31 -0.43
C SER A 335 25.44 0.11 0.08
N GLU A 336 24.77 0.95 -0.72
CA GLU A 336 24.41 2.32 -0.31
C GLU A 336 23.42 2.35 0.86
N PHE A 337 22.63 1.27 0.99
CA PHE A 337 21.66 1.05 2.05
C PHE A 337 22.27 0.45 3.32
N LEU A 338 23.44 -0.18 3.25
CA LEU A 338 24.14 -0.69 4.44
C LEU A 338 24.72 0.40 5.32
N VAL A 339 24.85 1.62 4.79
CA VAL A 339 25.41 2.79 5.50
C VAL A 339 24.33 3.56 6.28
N GLU A 340 23.04 3.35 5.99
CA GLU A 340 21.94 4.10 6.61
C GLU A 340 21.44 3.50 7.93
N LYS A 341 21.20 4.40 8.90
CA LYS A 341 20.64 4.07 10.21
C LYS A 341 19.17 3.62 10.16
N GLU A 342 18.36 4.05 9.19
CA GLU A 342 16.95 3.65 9.11
C GLU A 342 16.77 2.22 8.55
N ILE A 343 17.70 1.77 7.71
CA ILE A 343 17.71 0.42 7.11
C ILE A 343 18.19 -0.63 8.10
N PHE A 344 19.02 -0.22 9.07
CA PHE A 344 19.32 -0.97 10.28
C PHE A 344 18.05 -1.47 10.99
N ILE A 345 17.00 -0.65 10.93
CA ILE A 345 15.78 -0.80 11.71
C ILE A 345 14.75 -1.60 10.91
N GLN A 346 14.46 -1.19 9.68
CA GLN A 346 13.25 -1.62 8.97
C GLN A 346 13.41 -2.87 8.07
N LEU A 347 14.61 -3.17 7.53
CA LEU A 347 14.77 -4.20 6.49
C LEU A 347 16.04 -5.04 6.68
N ASN A 348 15.87 -6.36 6.89
CA ASN A 348 16.98 -7.30 6.93
C ASN A 348 17.55 -7.51 5.51
N ILE A 349 18.79 -7.08 5.28
CA ILE A 349 19.58 -7.46 4.10
C ILE A 349 20.37 -8.72 4.45
N ASN A 350 19.92 -9.87 3.95
CA ASN A 350 20.58 -11.16 4.19
C ASN A 350 20.97 -11.81 2.86
N CYS A 351 22.25 -11.68 2.50
CA CYS A 351 22.80 -12.20 1.25
C CYS A 351 24.00 -13.15 1.46
N LYS A 352 24.14 -13.74 2.66
CA LYS A 352 25.34 -14.52 3.04
C LYS A 352 25.59 -15.71 2.12
N LYS A 353 24.53 -16.40 1.70
CA LYS A 353 24.63 -17.59 0.85
C LYS A 353 25.03 -17.21 -0.58
N GLU A 354 24.40 -16.16 -1.10
CA GLU A 354 24.62 -15.64 -2.44
C GLU A 354 26.06 -15.09 -2.59
N ILE A 355 26.57 -14.40 -1.57
CA ILE A 355 27.97 -13.94 -1.55
C ILE A 355 28.94 -15.11 -1.69
N GLN A 356 28.71 -16.20 -0.95
CA GLN A 356 29.58 -17.38 -1.03
C GLN A 356 29.55 -18.00 -2.43
N GLU A 357 28.34 -18.17 -2.99
CA GLU A 357 28.16 -18.70 -4.35
C GLU A 357 28.85 -17.83 -5.42
N GLU A 358 28.86 -16.50 -5.26
CA GLU A 358 29.51 -15.59 -6.21
C GLU A 358 31.04 -15.50 -6.03
N LEU A 359 31.55 -15.61 -4.81
CA LEU A 359 32.99 -15.72 -4.54
C LEU A 359 33.58 -16.99 -5.16
N ASP A 360 32.84 -18.09 -5.13
CA ASP A 360 33.26 -19.36 -5.72
C ASP A 360 33.33 -19.30 -7.26
N ARG A 361 32.51 -18.44 -7.90
CA ARG A 361 32.46 -18.25 -9.37
C ARG A 361 33.61 -17.43 -9.94
N LYS A 362 34.30 -16.61 -9.13
CA LYS A 362 35.47 -15.79 -9.53
C LYS A 362 35.25 -14.88 -10.76
N SER A 363 34.07 -14.28 -10.91
CA SER A 363 33.80 -13.33 -11.99
C SER A 363 34.53 -11.99 -11.76
N PHE A 364 35.44 -11.61 -12.66
CA PHE A 364 36.20 -10.35 -12.59
C PHE A 364 35.32 -9.09 -12.62
N ILE A 365 34.15 -9.15 -13.27
CA ILE A 365 33.22 -8.01 -13.39
C ILE A 365 32.48 -7.77 -12.06
N LEU A 366 32.15 -8.85 -11.35
CA LEU A 366 31.30 -8.83 -10.15
C LEU A 366 32.11 -8.58 -8.86
N LEU A 367 33.36 -9.05 -8.83
CA LEU A 367 34.18 -9.12 -7.63
C LEU A 367 34.33 -7.78 -6.88
N PRO A 368 34.55 -6.62 -7.56
CA PRO A 368 34.70 -5.34 -6.86
C PRO A 368 33.46 -4.91 -6.07
N SER A 369 32.26 -5.04 -6.67
CA SER A 369 31.00 -4.67 -6.02
C SER A 369 30.67 -5.61 -4.86
N VAL A 370 30.98 -6.91 -4.98
CA VAL A 370 30.81 -7.89 -3.89
C VAL A 370 31.76 -7.59 -2.72
N ILE A 371 33.03 -7.29 -2.98
CA ILE A 371 33.99 -6.93 -1.92
C ILE A 371 33.56 -5.64 -1.22
N LYS A 372 33.12 -4.61 -1.97
CA LYS A 372 32.56 -3.38 -1.40
C LYS A 372 31.40 -3.70 -0.45
N PHE A 373 30.47 -4.55 -0.90
CA PHE A 373 29.32 -4.98 -0.09
C PHE A 373 29.74 -5.69 1.19
N ILE A 374 30.64 -6.68 1.12
CA ILE A 374 31.15 -7.43 2.28
C ILE A 374 31.78 -6.48 3.30
N ASN A 375 32.68 -5.59 2.85
CA ASN A 375 33.37 -4.66 3.74
C ASN A 375 32.40 -3.72 4.48
N LEU A 376 31.35 -3.25 3.80
CA LEU A 376 30.32 -2.41 4.42
C LEU A 376 29.44 -3.23 5.38
N TYR A 377 29.13 -4.47 5.01
CA TYR A 377 28.35 -5.39 5.84
C TYR A 377 29.08 -5.77 7.14
N GLU A 378 30.39 -6.01 7.07
CA GLU A 378 31.23 -6.26 8.25
C GLU A 378 31.36 -5.01 9.12
N LYS A 379 31.60 -3.84 8.52
CA LYS A 379 31.60 -2.56 9.25
C LYS A 379 30.28 -2.33 9.99
N ARG A 380 29.15 -2.67 9.36
CA ARG A 380 27.82 -2.65 9.98
C ARG A 380 27.75 -3.59 11.19
N GLN A 381 28.15 -4.85 11.05
CA GLN A 381 28.11 -5.82 12.17
C GLN A 381 28.99 -5.39 13.35
N VAL A 382 30.17 -4.81 13.07
CA VAL A 382 31.03 -4.25 14.13
C VAL A 382 30.37 -3.04 14.80
N GLY A 383 29.69 -2.18 14.03
CA GLY A 383 28.89 -1.08 14.57
C GLY A 383 27.73 -1.55 15.45
N GLU A 384 26.99 -2.58 15.01
CA GLU A 384 25.92 -3.25 15.77
C GLU A 384 26.46 -3.77 17.12
N LYS A 385 27.59 -4.49 17.09
CA LYS A 385 28.20 -5.05 18.28
C LYS A 385 28.68 -3.95 19.25
N LYS A 386 29.31 -2.89 18.76
CA LYS A 386 29.75 -1.74 19.58
C LYS A 386 28.58 -0.97 20.19
N LEU A 387 27.49 -0.78 19.45
CA LEU A 387 26.28 -0.14 19.97
C LEU A 387 25.62 -0.98 21.06
N LEU A 388 25.56 -2.30 20.88
CA LEU A 388 25.10 -3.23 21.89
C LEU A 388 26.00 -3.20 23.13
N GLU A 389 27.32 -3.31 22.96
CA GLU A 389 28.31 -3.24 24.05
C GLU A 389 28.26 -1.90 24.82
N ASN A 390 28.07 -0.77 24.13
CA ASN A 390 27.87 0.54 24.76
C ASN A 390 26.53 0.64 25.50
N GLY A 391 25.47 0.04 24.96
CA GLY A 391 24.19 -0.09 25.65
C GLY A 391 24.30 -0.92 26.94
N TYR A 392 25.15 -1.95 26.94
CA TYR A 392 25.46 -2.76 28.12
C TYR A 392 26.35 -2.03 29.15
N SER A 393 27.28 -1.17 28.71
CA SER A 393 28.26 -0.52 29.59
C SER A 393 27.74 0.75 30.30
N ILE A 394 26.77 1.46 29.72
CA ILE A 394 26.28 2.74 30.25
C ILE A 394 25.30 2.57 31.42
N GLY A 395 24.67 1.40 31.59
CA GLY A 395 23.64 1.20 32.61
C GLY A 395 22.35 1.98 32.26
N SER A 396 21.34 1.25 31.78
CA SER A 396 19.99 1.72 31.43
C SER A 396 19.92 3.12 30.77
N PRO A 397 20.38 3.28 29.52
CA PRO A 397 20.13 4.51 28.73
C PRO A 397 18.64 4.74 28.39
N TYR A 398 17.74 3.90 28.90
CA TYR A 398 16.31 3.87 28.59
C TYR A 398 15.46 4.82 29.45
N LEU A 399 16.04 5.41 30.51
CA LEU A 399 15.31 6.20 31.53
C LEU A 399 15.77 7.66 31.67
N THR A 400 16.93 8.05 31.14
CA THR A 400 17.61 9.31 31.55
C THR A 400 17.90 10.30 30.42
N VAL A 401 17.47 10.05 29.19
CA VAL A 401 17.60 11.00 28.07
C VAL A 401 16.21 11.24 27.49
N ASP A 402 15.77 12.50 27.45
CA ASP A 402 14.41 12.91 27.04
C ASP A 402 13.99 12.40 25.65
N GLU A 403 14.93 11.96 24.82
CA GLU A 403 14.69 11.23 23.58
C GLU A 403 15.74 10.11 23.43
N PRO A 404 15.49 8.87 23.87
CA PRO A 404 16.35 7.76 23.48
C PRO A 404 16.17 7.54 21.98
N VAL A 405 17.27 7.66 21.21
CA VAL A 405 17.30 7.41 19.77
C VAL A 405 16.58 6.09 19.49
N ASP A 406 15.59 6.13 18.61
CA ASP A 406 14.75 5.01 18.19
C ASP A 406 15.54 3.72 17.89
N ASP A 407 16.76 3.87 17.41
CA ASP A 407 17.79 2.84 17.18
C ASP A 407 18.07 1.96 18.42
N TYR A 408 18.18 2.53 19.62
CA TYR A 408 18.49 1.78 20.84
C TYR A 408 17.28 0.97 21.34
N LYS A 409 16.07 1.53 21.23
CA LYS A 409 14.83 0.84 21.59
C LYS A 409 14.59 -0.37 20.68
N MET A 410 14.85 -0.18 19.39
CA MET A 410 14.82 -1.23 18.37
C MET A 410 15.81 -2.37 18.66
N LEU A 411 17.06 -2.05 19.01
CA LEU A 411 18.07 -3.05 19.37
C LEU A 411 17.71 -3.79 20.65
N ALA A 412 17.19 -3.08 21.65
CA ALA A 412 16.73 -3.68 22.90
C ALA A 412 15.62 -4.72 22.63
N LEU A 413 14.63 -4.40 21.78
CA LEU A 413 13.58 -5.34 21.38
C LEU A 413 14.12 -6.53 20.54
N LYS A 414 15.22 -6.33 19.80
CA LYS A 414 15.90 -7.40 19.03
C LYS A 414 16.82 -8.27 19.89
N SER A 415 17.18 -7.86 21.10
CA SER A 415 18.14 -8.58 21.96
C SER A 415 17.64 -9.96 22.41
N GLU A 416 16.32 -10.16 22.44
CA GLU A 416 15.64 -11.33 23.01
C GLU A 416 15.95 -11.58 24.50
N ASP A 417 16.62 -10.64 25.18
CA ASP A 417 16.92 -10.69 26.60
C ASP A 417 15.79 -10.06 27.43
N PHE A 418 15.28 -10.81 28.40
CA PHE A 418 14.13 -10.38 29.21
C PHE A 418 14.37 -9.07 29.95
N LYS A 419 15.55 -8.90 30.57
CA LYS A 419 15.84 -7.71 31.39
C LYS A 419 15.90 -6.46 30.51
N THR A 420 16.62 -6.55 29.40
CA THR A 420 16.79 -5.46 28.43
C THR A 420 15.46 -5.06 27.78
N MET A 421 14.64 -6.04 27.37
CA MET A 421 13.35 -5.76 26.76
C MET A 421 12.34 -5.20 27.76
N LYS A 422 12.33 -5.68 29.01
CA LYS A 422 11.47 -5.13 30.08
C LYS A 422 11.81 -3.67 30.35
N GLU A 423 13.09 -3.33 30.45
CA GLU A 423 13.53 -1.94 30.61
C GLU A 423 13.10 -1.08 29.40
N CYS A 424 13.23 -1.58 28.18
CA CYS A 424 12.77 -0.88 26.98
C CYS A 424 11.24 -0.64 26.96
N LEU A 425 10.44 -1.64 27.33
CA LEU A 425 8.97 -1.51 27.45
C LEU A 425 8.56 -0.63 28.64
N SER A 426 9.45 -0.26 29.55
CA SER A 426 9.13 0.71 30.59
C SER A 426 9.09 2.16 30.07
N GLY A 427 9.72 2.42 28.92
CA GLY A 427 9.69 3.71 28.21
C GLY A 427 8.66 3.75 27.07
N SER A 428 8.63 4.85 26.31
CA SER A 428 7.75 5.02 25.14
C SER A 428 8.30 4.28 23.91
N VAL A 429 7.57 3.29 23.40
CA VAL A 429 7.90 2.53 22.17
C VAL A 429 6.77 2.67 21.17
N SER A 430 7.09 3.04 19.93
CA SER A 430 6.07 3.20 18.90
C SER A 430 5.47 1.85 18.46
N THR A 431 4.20 1.85 18.06
CA THR A 431 3.50 0.67 17.54
C THR A 431 4.22 0.02 16.36
N ASN A 432 4.80 0.84 15.48
CA ASN A 432 5.54 0.37 14.31
C ASN A 432 6.79 -0.43 14.71
N MET A 433 7.51 -0.01 15.77
CA MET A 433 8.67 -0.76 16.27
C MET A 433 8.29 -2.12 16.83
N LEU A 434 7.21 -2.19 17.60
CA LEU A 434 6.71 -3.47 18.13
C LEU A 434 6.31 -4.42 17.00
N LYS A 435 5.65 -3.91 15.96
CA LYS A 435 5.30 -4.70 14.76
C LYS A 435 6.54 -5.19 14.03
N MET A 436 7.56 -4.33 13.83
CA MET A 436 8.81 -4.71 13.17
C MET A 436 9.63 -5.74 13.97
N CYS A 437 9.57 -5.69 15.30
CA CYS A 437 10.32 -6.57 16.18
C CYS A 437 9.50 -7.77 16.68
N SER A 438 8.33 -8.06 16.09
CA SER A 438 7.41 -9.09 16.59
C SER A 438 8.05 -10.48 16.66
N SER A 439 8.94 -10.81 15.72
CA SER A 439 9.66 -12.09 15.70
C SER A 439 10.60 -12.25 16.90
N SER A 440 11.34 -11.19 17.24
CA SER A 440 12.28 -11.20 18.38
C SER A 440 11.54 -11.14 19.71
N ILE A 441 10.45 -10.36 19.78
CA ILE A 441 9.55 -10.35 20.94
C ILE A 441 8.97 -11.75 21.19
N ARG A 442 8.50 -12.43 20.15
CA ARG A 442 8.01 -13.81 20.24
C ARG A 442 9.09 -14.75 20.78
N ASN A 443 10.32 -14.66 20.27
CA ASN A 443 11.43 -15.48 20.75
C ASN A 443 11.75 -15.21 22.24
N ALA A 444 11.69 -13.94 22.65
CA ALA A 444 11.87 -13.56 24.06
C ALA A 444 10.76 -14.13 24.95
N CYS A 445 9.50 -14.08 24.51
CA CYS A 445 8.36 -14.67 25.22
C CYS A 445 8.48 -16.21 25.34
N LEU A 446 9.01 -16.89 24.31
CA LEU A 446 9.30 -18.33 24.36
C LEU A 446 10.42 -18.67 25.35
N LYS A 447 11.46 -17.82 25.42
CA LYS A 447 12.58 -17.99 26.37
C LYS A 447 12.19 -17.69 27.81
N ASN A 448 11.33 -16.70 28.02
CA ASN A 448 10.87 -16.29 29.35
C ASN A 448 9.40 -15.84 29.32
N SER A 449 8.53 -16.63 29.94
CA SER A 449 7.10 -16.40 29.95
C SER A 449 6.66 -15.12 30.68
N LYS A 450 7.47 -14.59 31.61
CA LYS A 450 7.19 -13.29 32.28
C LYS A 450 7.19 -12.12 31.30
N MET A 451 7.85 -12.26 30.15
CA MET A 451 7.82 -11.24 29.10
C MET A 451 6.41 -11.02 28.54
N ILE A 452 5.57 -12.06 28.54
CA ILE A 452 4.18 -11.99 28.07
C ILE A 452 3.38 -11.01 28.94
N GLU A 453 3.54 -11.08 30.26
CA GLU A 453 2.88 -10.19 31.20
C GLU A 453 3.32 -8.73 31.02
N GLU A 454 4.62 -8.48 30.87
CA GLU A 454 5.15 -7.13 30.62
C GLU A 454 4.63 -6.55 29.30
N LEU A 455 4.55 -7.37 28.24
CA LEU A 455 4.05 -6.97 26.94
C LEU A 455 2.54 -6.66 26.98
N ILE A 456 1.73 -7.47 27.67
CA ILE A 456 0.29 -7.21 27.87
C ILE A 456 0.10 -5.90 28.63
N ASN A 457 0.83 -5.73 29.74
CA ASN A 457 0.74 -4.53 30.56
C ASN A 457 1.20 -3.29 29.79
N TYR A 458 2.18 -3.40 28.90
CA TYR A 458 2.59 -2.32 28.02
C TYR A 458 1.51 -1.93 27.02
N GLN A 459 0.96 -2.92 26.31
CA GLN A 459 -0.09 -2.72 25.29
C GLN A 459 -1.34 -2.07 25.88
N ILE A 460 -1.75 -2.51 27.08
CA ILE A 460 -2.88 -1.91 27.81
C ILE A 460 -2.57 -0.47 28.23
N ARG A 461 -1.40 -0.21 28.82
CA ARG A 461 -1.02 1.14 29.29
C ARG A 461 -0.98 2.17 28.18
N ASN A 462 -0.55 1.77 26.98
CA ASN A 462 -0.37 2.67 25.83
C ASN A 462 -1.51 2.60 24.81
N ASN A 463 -2.52 1.75 25.04
CA ASN A 463 -3.63 1.50 24.11
C ASN A 463 -3.15 1.11 22.69
N VAL A 464 -2.22 0.14 22.61
CA VAL A 464 -1.59 -0.32 21.36
C VAL A 464 -1.84 -1.82 21.17
N ALA A 465 -2.24 -2.23 19.96
CA ALA A 465 -2.39 -3.63 19.56
C ALA A 465 -1.31 -4.07 18.55
N VAL A 466 -0.75 -5.27 18.74
CA VAL A 466 0.22 -5.90 17.83
C VAL A 466 -0.43 -7.10 17.13
N ASP A 467 -0.78 -6.91 15.86
CA ASP A 467 -1.53 -7.88 15.03
C ASP A 467 -0.66 -9.03 14.47
N ASP A 468 0.15 -9.69 15.30
CA ASP A 468 0.93 -10.89 14.92
C ASP A 468 0.22 -12.16 15.43
N ILE A 469 -0.32 -12.97 14.50
CA ILE A 469 -1.11 -14.18 14.81
C ILE A 469 -0.35 -15.14 15.74
N ILE A 470 0.95 -15.33 15.53
CA ILE A 470 1.73 -16.31 16.29
C ILE A 470 1.99 -15.78 17.71
N LEU A 471 2.29 -14.49 17.84
CA LEU A 471 2.46 -13.84 19.13
C LEU A 471 1.14 -13.83 19.93
N ILE A 472 0.02 -13.52 19.27
CA ILE A 472 -1.32 -13.55 19.88
C ILE A 472 -1.66 -14.96 20.38
N ASN A 473 -1.40 -16.00 19.58
CA ASN A 473 -1.62 -17.38 20.01
C ASN A 473 -0.79 -17.73 21.26
N LEU A 474 0.45 -17.26 21.31
CA LEU A 474 1.32 -17.45 22.47
C LEU A 474 0.80 -16.72 23.72
N ILE A 475 0.25 -15.53 23.55
CA ILE A 475 -0.43 -14.77 24.62
C ILE A 475 -1.69 -15.51 25.10
N ILE A 476 -2.54 -16.01 24.20
CA ILE A 476 -3.77 -16.74 24.54
C ILE A 476 -3.46 -18.02 25.33
N SER A 477 -2.33 -18.68 25.03
CA SER A 477 -1.91 -19.87 25.77
C SER A 477 -1.36 -19.60 27.17
N TYR A 478 -1.14 -18.33 27.55
CA TYR A 478 -0.50 -17.96 28.83
C TYR A 478 -1.51 -17.43 29.87
N PRO A 479 -1.50 -17.95 31.13
CA PRO A 479 -2.24 -17.42 32.27
C PRO A 479 -2.06 -15.91 32.49
N ASN A 480 -3.15 -15.12 32.40
CA ASN A 480 -3.05 -13.67 32.60
C ASN A 480 -4.41 -13.03 32.97
N LEU A 481 -4.44 -12.37 34.13
CA LEU A 481 -5.64 -11.69 34.65
C LEU A 481 -6.11 -10.48 33.81
N ASN A 482 -5.21 -9.87 33.04
CA ASN A 482 -5.52 -8.73 32.18
C ASN A 482 -5.83 -9.15 30.73
N PHE A 483 -5.99 -10.45 30.46
CA PHE A 483 -6.23 -10.96 29.10
C PHE A 483 -7.42 -10.29 28.41
N PHE A 484 -8.57 -10.17 29.07
CA PHE A 484 -9.77 -9.55 28.47
C PHE A 484 -9.64 -8.04 28.28
N LYS A 485 -8.78 -7.35 29.06
CA LYS A 485 -8.44 -5.95 28.81
C LYS A 485 -7.56 -5.81 27.57
N TYR A 486 -6.61 -6.72 27.39
CA TYR A 486 -5.79 -6.82 26.19
C TYR A 486 -6.62 -7.14 24.94
N ALA A 487 -7.54 -8.11 25.01
CA ALA A 487 -8.38 -8.49 23.87
C ALA A 487 -9.26 -7.33 23.36
N ARG A 488 -9.65 -6.40 24.24
CA ARG A 488 -10.42 -5.18 23.88
C ARG A 488 -9.62 -4.10 23.18
N LEU A 489 -8.29 -4.23 23.07
CA LEU A 489 -7.46 -3.31 22.28
C LEU A 489 -7.68 -3.50 20.77
N PHE A 490 -8.22 -4.64 20.36
CA PHE A 490 -8.47 -4.98 18.97
C PHE A 490 -9.87 -4.55 18.54
N THR A 491 -10.01 -4.03 17.33
CA THR A 491 -11.32 -3.67 16.75
C THR A 491 -12.20 -4.89 16.52
N ASP A 492 -11.57 -6.01 16.15
CA ASP A 492 -12.23 -7.31 15.99
C ASP A 492 -11.25 -8.42 16.42
N PHE A 493 -11.55 -9.06 17.56
CA PHE A 493 -10.74 -10.17 18.08
C PHE A 493 -11.26 -11.54 17.62
N SER A 494 -12.40 -11.60 16.92
CA SER A 494 -13.08 -12.85 16.59
C SER A 494 -12.21 -13.80 15.75
N PHE A 495 -11.35 -13.25 14.90
CA PHE A 495 -10.37 -14.00 14.09
C PHE A 495 -9.36 -14.81 14.91
N TYR A 496 -9.08 -14.40 16.16
CA TYR A 496 -8.09 -15.05 17.02
C TYR A 496 -8.73 -16.04 18.01
N ILE A 497 -10.06 -16.17 18.01
CA ILE A 497 -10.76 -17.03 18.96
C ILE A 497 -10.51 -18.51 18.61
N ARG A 498 -9.89 -19.22 19.54
CA ARG A 498 -9.56 -20.64 19.46
C ARG A 498 -9.87 -21.35 20.77
N LYS A 499 -9.74 -22.68 20.80
CA LYS A 499 -10.04 -23.51 21.98
C LYS A 499 -9.29 -23.06 23.23
N GLU A 500 -8.09 -22.50 23.08
CA GLU A 500 -7.27 -21.99 24.19
C GLU A 500 -7.91 -20.79 24.91
N VAL A 501 -8.82 -20.05 24.25
CA VAL A 501 -9.60 -18.96 24.88
C VAL A 501 -10.50 -19.49 25.98
N LEU A 502 -10.95 -20.75 25.90
CA LEU A 502 -11.73 -21.39 26.97
C LEU A 502 -10.93 -21.44 28.29
N ASN A 503 -9.62 -21.58 28.23
CA ASN A 503 -8.78 -21.55 29.43
C ASN A 503 -8.75 -20.14 30.04
N ARG A 504 -8.79 -19.09 29.21
CA ARG A 504 -8.86 -17.69 29.66
C ARG A 504 -10.22 -17.40 30.30
N ILE A 505 -11.31 -17.91 29.72
CA ILE A 505 -12.67 -17.78 30.27
C ILE A 505 -12.77 -18.51 31.62
N SER A 506 -12.13 -19.68 31.79
CA SER A 506 -12.16 -20.37 33.07
C SER A 506 -11.45 -19.64 34.21
N GLU A 507 -10.56 -18.69 33.92
CA GLU A 507 -9.86 -17.89 34.95
C GLU A 507 -10.76 -16.79 35.52
N ASP A 508 -11.59 -16.15 34.68
CA ASP A 508 -12.64 -15.22 35.10
C ASP A 508 -13.87 -15.40 34.20
N ILE A 509 -14.80 -16.23 34.69
CA ILE A 509 -15.97 -16.66 33.92
C ILE A 509 -16.87 -15.46 33.60
N LYS A 510 -17.15 -14.61 34.59
CA LYS A 510 -18.11 -13.51 34.43
C LYS A 510 -17.57 -12.47 33.46
N GLU A 511 -16.29 -12.11 33.58
CA GLU A 511 -15.63 -11.20 32.66
C GLU A 511 -15.52 -11.78 31.25
N GLY A 512 -15.19 -13.09 31.14
CA GLY A 512 -15.09 -13.77 29.85
C GLY A 512 -16.41 -13.81 29.07
N ILE A 513 -17.53 -14.13 29.72
CA ILE A 513 -18.86 -14.10 29.09
C ILE A 513 -19.28 -12.67 28.75
N THR A 514 -18.92 -11.69 29.58
CA THR A 514 -19.19 -10.27 29.29
C THR A 514 -18.43 -9.80 28.05
N TRP A 515 -17.15 -10.15 27.94
CA TRP A 515 -16.33 -9.86 26.77
C TRP A 515 -16.87 -10.52 25.50
N LEU A 516 -17.28 -11.80 25.54
CA LEU A 516 -17.90 -12.48 24.38
C LEU A 516 -19.18 -11.78 23.90
N ASN A 517 -19.96 -11.22 24.83
CA ASN A 517 -21.16 -10.44 24.48
C ASN A 517 -20.83 -9.11 23.79
N GLU A 518 -19.76 -8.44 24.23
CA GLU A 518 -19.29 -7.17 23.68
C GLU A 518 -18.69 -7.36 22.28
N CYS A 519 -17.88 -8.40 22.07
CA CYS A 519 -17.20 -8.68 20.79
C CYS A 519 -18.01 -9.61 19.87
N TYR A 520 -19.32 -9.78 20.10
CA TYR A 520 -20.13 -10.74 19.37
C TYR A 520 -20.08 -10.53 17.85
N THR A 521 -19.63 -11.56 17.15
CA THR A 521 -19.73 -11.75 15.70
C THR A 521 -20.27 -13.15 15.39
N ARG A 522 -20.53 -13.46 14.12
CA ARG A 522 -20.97 -14.80 13.72
C ARG A 522 -19.92 -15.87 14.07
N GLU A 523 -18.64 -15.54 14.00
CA GLU A 523 -17.52 -16.40 14.37
C GLU A 523 -17.49 -16.70 15.87
N VAL A 524 -17.80 -15.71 16.72
CA VAL A 524 -17.99 -15.90 18.17
C VAL A 524 -19.15 -16.88 18.42
N GLY A 525 -20.26 -16.72 17.69
CA GLY A 525 -21.39 -17.62 17.77
C GLY A 525 -21.03 -19.07 17.43
N GLU A 526 -20.36 -19.29 16.29
CA GLU A 526 -19.87 -20.62 15.88
C GLU A 526 -18.88 -21.20 16.90
N PHE A 527 -17.99 -20.38 17.50
CA PHE A 527 -17.08 -20.83 18.56
C PHE A 527 -17.83 -21.37 19.78
N VAL A 528 -18.91 -20.71 20.21
CA VAL A 528 -19.72 -21.17 21.35
C VAL A 528 -20.45 -22.48 21.00
N ILE A 529 -21.00 -22.58 19.78
CA ILE A 529 -21.71 -23.77 19.30
C ILE A 529 -20.78 -24.99 19.27
N ILE A 530 -19.61 -24.86 18.64
CA ILE A 530 -18.59 -25.92 18.56
C ILE A 530 -18.15 -26.40 19.96
N ASN A 531 -18.18 -25.51 20.96
CA ASN A 531 -17.76 -25.80 22.33
C ASN A 531 -18.95 -25.87 23.31
N CYS A 532 -20.15 -26.24 22.85
CA CYS A 532 -21.38 -26.27 23.66
C CYS A 532 -21.23 -27.07 24.97
N ILE A 533 -20.51 -28.20 24.94
CA ILE A 533 -20.24 -29.06 26.11
C ILE A 533 -19.53 -28.26 27.21
N TYR A 534 -18.57 -27.41 26.83
CA TYR A 534 -17.85 -26.57 27.77
C TYR A 534 -18.78 -25.54 28.41
N PHE A 535 -19.56 -24.81 27.61
CA PHE A 535 -20.47 -23.78 28.11
C PHE A 535 -21.60 -24.37 28.97
N ASN A 536 -22.11 -25.55 28.60
CA ASN A 536 -23.09 -26.29 29.41
C ASN A 536 -22.49 -26.72 30.76
N GLY A 537 -21.28 -27.27 30.76
CA GLY A 537 -20.57 -27.65 32.00
C GLY A 537 -20.18 -26.44 32.86
N LEU A 538 -19.93 -25.29 32.23
CA LEU A 538 -19.61 -24.04 32.90
C LEU A 538 -20.84 -23.45 33.62
N LEU A 539 -22.01 -23.49 32.97
CA LEU A 539 -23.28 -23.08 33.57
C LEU A 539 -23.74 -24.03 34.69
N GLU A 540 -23.49 -25.32 34.56
CA GLU A 540 -23.81 -26.32 35.59
C GLU A 540 -23.06 -26.07 36.91
N LYS A 541 -21.79 -25.65 36.81
CA LYS A 541 -20.95 -25.35 37.98
C LYS A 541 -21.20 -23.96 38.57
N ASN A 542 -21.66 -23.00 37.75
CA ASN A 542 -21.81 -21.59 38.14
C ASN A 542 -23.16 -21.08 37.63
N ARG A 543 -24.26 -21.37 38.34
CA ARG A 543 -25.61 -21.01 37.86
C ARG A 543 -25.87 -19.50 37.86
N ASP A 544 -25.16 -18.76 38.71
CA ASP A 544 -25.26 -17.31 38.89
C ASP A 544 -24.89 -16.49 37.64
N ILE A 545 -24.14 -17.08 36.70
CA ILE A 545 -23.77 -16.41 35.45
C ILE A 545 -24.88 -16.45 34.39
N GLN A 546 -25.93 -17.25 34.61
CA GLN A 546 -27.00 -17.48 33.63
C GLN A 546 -27.56 -16.17 33.04
N PRO A 547 -27.87 -15.14 33.84
CA PRO A 547 -28.40 -13.89 33.29
C PRO A 547 -27.48 -13.22 32.26
N VAL A 548 -26.16 -13.41 32.36
CA VAL A 548 -25.16 -12.84 31.44
C VAL A 548 -25.03 -13.70 30.17
N ILE A 549 -25.05 -15.03 30.30
CA ILE A 549 -24.91 -15.94 29.16
C ILE A 549 -26.17 -15.97 28.28
N LEU A 550 -27.35 -15.74 28.85
CA LEU A 550 -28.61 -15.68 28.10
C LEU A 550 -28.60 -14.58 27.02
N LYS A 551 -27.93 -13.45 27.26
CA LYS A 551 -27.73 -12.41 26.24
C LYS A 551 -26.96 -12.94 25.04
N LEU A 552 -25.89 -13.69 25.31
CA LEU A 552 -25.04 -14.28 24.27
C LEU A 552 -25.83 -15.32 23.47
N TYR A 553 -26.54 -16.18 24.17
CA TYR A 553 -27.40 -17.22 23.59
C TYR A 553 -28.53 -16.64 22.72
N SER A 554 -29.15 -15.55 23.15
CA SER A 554 -30.17 -14.85 22.37
C SER A 554 -29.61 -14.31 21.05
N LYS A 555 -28.39 -13.76 21.05
CA LYS A 555 -27.69 -13.32 19.82
C LYS A 555 -27.31 -14.48 18.92
N ILE A 556 -26.79 -15.58 19.48
CA ILE A 556 -26.45 -16.81 18.74
C ILE A 556 -27.67 -17.33 17.96
N LEU A 557 -28.84 -17.30 18.58
CA LEU A 557 -30.08 -17.72 17.93
C LEU A 557 -30.44 -16.82 16.74
N ASP A 558 -30.21 -15.51 16.80
CA ASP A 558 -30.54 -14.62 15.68
C ASP A 558 -29.85 -15.05 14.37
N ASP A 559 -28.62 -15.56 14.47
CA ASP A 559 -27.84 -16.02 13.32
C ASP A 559 -27.98 -17.53 13.03
N ASN A 560 -28.31 -18.35 14.05
CA ASN A 560 -28.19 -19.82 13.98
C ASN A 560 -29.43 -20.59 14.46
N ILE A 561 -30.62 -19.97 14.48
CA ILE A 561 -31.88 -20.59 14.96
C ILE A 561 -32.23 -21.93 14.29
N SER A 562 -31.77 -22.17 13.06
CA SER A 562 -32.02 -23.41 12.34
C SER A 562 -31.21 -24.60 12.88
N ARG A 563 -30.03 -24.30 13.44
CA ARG A 563 -28.93 -25.23 13.72
C ARG A 563 -28.76 -25.49 15.22
N VAL A 564 -28.95 -24.47 16.05
CA VAL A 564 -28.77 -24.52 17.51
C VAL A 564 -30.11 -24.67 18.21
N ARG A 565 -30.14 -25.43 19.30
CA ARG A 565 -31.29 -25.51 20.21
C ARG A 565 -30.89 -25.11 21.61
N ILE A 566 -31.76 -24.36 22.29
CA ILE A 566 -31.58 -24.00 23.70
C ILE A 566 -32.73 -24.58 24.50
N LEU A 567 -32.41 -25.50 25.41
CA LEU A 567 -33.38 -26.29 26.18
C LEU A 567 -33.19 -26.13 27.69
N ILE A 568 -34.25 -26.38 28.45
CA ILE A 568 -34.16 -26.46 29.91
C ILE A 568 -33.49 -27.79 30.27
N LYS A 569 -32.45 -27.76 31.10
CA LYS A 569 -31.77 -28.99 31.55
C LYS A 569 -32.70 -29.82 32.43
N GLN A 570 -33.04 -31.03 31.98
CA GLN A 570 -33.74 -32.02 32.81
C GLN A 570 -32.73 -32.99 33.44
N GLU A 571 -32.97 -33.48 34.66
CA GLU A 571 -32.04 -34.34 35.43
C GLU A 571 -31.70 -35.69 34.77
N LYS A 572 -32.32 -36.05 33.63
CA LYS A 572 -32.22 -37.37 33.00
C LYS A 572 -31.94 -37.35 31.48
N GLU A 573 -31.25 -36.35 30.95
CA GLU A 573 -30.79 -36.41 29.55
C GLU A 573 -29.33 -36.86 29.45
N GLU A 574 -29.12 -38.12 29.05
CA GLU A 574 -27.83 -38.61 28.55
C GLU A 574 -27.76 -38.33 27.03
N ASN A 575 -26.80 -37.50 26.64
CA ASN A 575 -26.35 -37.24 25.26
C ASN A 575 -27.43 -36.74 24.27
N SER A 576 -27.76 -35.45 24.36
CA SER A 576 -28.34 -34.74 23.21
C SER A 576 -27.27 -34.39 22.17
N ALA A 577 -27.69 -34.22 20.92
CA ALA A 577 -26.84 -33.96 19.77
C ALA A 577 -25.93 -32.72 19.94
N VAL A 578 -24.84 -32.71 19.16
CA VAL A 578 -23.64 -31.83 19.20
C VAL A 578 -23.91 -30.30 19.25
N ASP A 579 -25.14 -29.82 19.06
CA ASP A 579 -25.50 -28.38 18.99
C ASP A 579 -26.64 -27.96 19.97
N THR A 580 -26.68 -28.53 21.18
CA THR A 580 -27.68 -28.17 22.21
C THR A 580 -27.03 -27.40 23.37
N LEU A 581 -27.56 -26.21 23.67
CA LEU A 581 -27.19 -25.41 24.84
C LEU A 581 -28.27 -25.53 25.92
N TYR A 582 -27.85 -25.63 27.18
CA TYR A 582 -28.76 -25.81 28.31
C TYR A 582 -28.90 -24.53 29.15
N VAL A 583 -30.10 -24.34 29.69
CA VAL A 583 -30.44 -23.28 30.65
C VAL A 583 -31.27 -23.87 31.81
N TYR A 584 -31.37 -23.14 32.92
CA TYR A 584 -32.13 -23.52 34.10
C TYR A 584 -33.35 -22.61 34.29
N ASP A 585 -34.43 -23.16 34.85
CA ASP A 585 -35.73 -22.50 35.03
C ASP A 585 -36.00 -22.01 36.47
N ASP A 586 -34.94 -21.79 37.24
CA ASP A 586 -34.97 -21.21 38.58
C ASP A 586 -35.41 -19.75 38.53
N GLN A 587 -36.40 -19.35 39.36
CA GLN A 587 -37.01 -18.01 39.28
C GLN A 587 -36.00 -16.86 39.46
N ASP A 588 -34.95 -17.07 40.27
CA ASP A 588 -33.91 -16.06 40.55
C ASP A 588 -32.91 -15.89 39.39
N LEU A 589 -32.89 -16.80 38.41
CA LEU A 589 -31.92 -16.84 37.31
C LEU A 589 -32.55 -16.53 35.94
N VAL A 590 -33.86 -16.34 35.90
CA VAL A 590 -34.64 -16.08 34.70
C VAL A 590 -34.79 -14.58 34.51
N ASN A 591 -34.49 -14.10 33.30
CA ASN A 591 -34.63 -12.71 32.90
C ASN A 591 -35.42 -12.60 31.57
N GLU A 592 -35.52 -11.40 31.02
CA GLU A 592 -36.21 -11.17 29.73
C GLU A 592 -35.58 -11.96 28.57
N ASP A 593 -34.26 -12.10 28.54
CA ASP A 593 -33.54 -12.85 27.50
C ASP A 593 -33.91 -14.34 27.50
N PHE A 594 -34.16 -14.93 28.67
CA PHE A 594 -34.68 -16.29 28.79
C PHE A 594 -35.99 -16.44 28.01
N PHE A 595 -36.99 -15.60 28.30
CA PHE A 595 -38.28 -15.67 27.62
C PHE A 595 -38.18 -15.37 26.13
N LEU A 596 -37.28 -14.45 25.75
CA LEU A 596 -37.01 -14.12 24.35
C LEU A 596 -36.43 -15.32 23.58
N ILE A 597 -35.48 -16.05 24.16
CA ILE A 597 -34.89 -17.27 23.59
C ILE A 597 -35.98 -18.31 23.26
N PHE A 598 -36.87 -18.60 24.22
CA PHE A 598 -37.95 -19.56 23.99
C PHE A 598 -38.99 -19.03 23.01
N SER A 599 -39.28 -17.72 23.02
CA SER A 599 -40.19 -17.09 22.04
C SER A 599 -39.67 -17.25 20.61
N LYS A 600 -38.39 -16.92 20.36
CA LYS A 600 -37.75 -17.05 19.05
C LYS A 600 -37.84 -18.49 18.54
N GLN A 601 -37.43 -19.46 19.37
CA GLN A 601 -37.44 -20.87 19.00
C GLN A 601 -38.86 -21.40 18.74
N LEU A 602 -39.86 -20.96 19.51
CA LEU A 602 -41.25 -21.38 19.36
C LEU A 602 -41.89 -20.83 18.07
N ILE A 603 -41.61 -19.57 17.71
CA ILE A 603 -42.05 -18.99 16.42
C ILE A 603 -41.40 -19.77 15.28
N TYR A 604 -40.08 -19.97 15.36
CA TYR A 604 -39.35 -20.65 14.32
C TYR A 604 -39.83 -22.10 14.12
N SER A 605 -40.04 -22.85 15.21
CA SER A 605 -40.55 -24.21 15.14
C SER A 605 -41.95 -24.27 14.53
N THR A 606 -42.85 -23.37 14.93
CA THR A 606 -44.25 -23.37 14.51
C THR A 606 -44.43 -22.98 13.04
N PHE A 607 -43.75 -21.94 12.58
CA PHE A 607 -43.98 -21.39 11.23
C PHE A 607 -43.02 -21.92 10.17
N TYR A 608 -41.80 -22.33 10.55
CA TYR A 608 -40.75 -22.70 9.58
C TYR A 608 -40.38 -24.18 9.60
N LYS A 609 -40.59 -24.90 10.73
CA LYS A 609 -40.36 -26.36 10.83
C LYS A 609 -41.69 -27.10 10.98
N GLN A 610 -42.54 -27.03 9.96
CA GLN A 610 -43.80 -27.77 9.93
C GLN A 610 -43.55 -29.28 10.16
N GLY A 611 -44.01 -29.83 11.29
CA GLY A 611 -43.95 -31.25 11.61
C GLY A 611 -43.02 -31.68 12.75
N GLN A 612 -42.26 -30.76 13.40
CA GLN A 612 -41.54 -31.08 14.64
C GLN A 612 -42.37 -30.73 15.89
N ASP A 613 -42.23 -31.53 16.95
CA ASP A 613 -43.00 -31.39 18.18
C ASP A 613 -42.61 -30.10 18.93
N ASN A 614 -43.51 -29.12 18.94
CA ASN A 614 -43.33 -27.83 19.61
C ASN A 614 -43.17 -27.97 21.14
N GLN A 615 -43.51 -29.13 21.71
CA GLN A 615 -43.50 -29.38 23.15
C GLN A 615 -42.16 -29.06 23.83
N GLN A 616 -41.03 -29.20 23.13
CA GLN A 616 -39.69 -28.98 23.69
C GLN A 616 -39.41 -27.51 24.04
N PHE A 617 -40.12 -26.56 23.41
CA PHE A 617 -39.96 -25.11 23.66
C PHE A 617 -41.12 -24.53 24.49
N ILE A 618 -42.07 -25.37 24.91
CA ILE A 618 -43.17 -24.98 25.79
C ILE A 618 -42.68 -25.02 27.23
N LEU A 619 -42.61 -23.85 27.86
CA LEU A 619 -42.29 -23.74 29.28
C LEU A 619 -43.43 -24.39 30.09
N THR A 620 -43.10 -25.39 30.90
CA THR A 620 -44.06 -26.14 31.72
C THR A 620 -44.39 -25.45 33.04
N LYS A 621 -43.45 -24.65 33.55
CA LYS A 621 -43.58 -23.86 34.77
C LYS A 621 -44.23 -22.51 34.45
N SER A 622 -45.14 -22.04 35.31
CA SER A 622 -45.67 -20.68 35.26
C SER A 622 -44.79 -19.73 36.06
N TYR A 623 -44.63 -18.49 35.58
CA TYR A 623 -43.70 -17.51 36.13
C TYR A 623 -44.42 -16.20 36.45
N ALA A 624 -44.06 -15.56 37.56
CA ALA A 624 -44.60 -14.27 37.99
C ALA A 624 -43.63 -13.13 37.63
N SER A 625 -43.33 -12.96 36.34
CA SER A 625 -42.42 -11.91 35.85
C SER A 625 -43.03 -11.20 34.64
N SER A 626 -42.82 -9.88 34.54
CA SER A 626 -43.24 -9.09 33.38
C SER A 626 -42.58 -9.56 32.08
N GLY A 627 -41.36 -10.11 32.13
CA GLY A 627 -40.66 -10.64 30.96
C GLY A 627 -41.39 -11.81 30.27
N VAL A 628 -42.23 -12.54 31.02
CA VAL A 628 -43.04 -13.67 30.54
C VAL A 628 -44.11 -13.22 29.55
N ILE A 629 -44.57 -11.96 29.66
CA ILE A 629 -45.67 -11.42 28.85
C ILE A 629 -45.38 -11.59 27.36
N ASN A 630 -44.15 -11.33 26.91
CA ASN A 630 -43.76 -11.47 25.51
C ASN A 630 -43.77 -12.93 25.04
N TYR A 631 -43.42 -13.87 25.93
CA TYR A 631 -43.54 -15.29 25.65
C TYR A 631 -45.00 -15.74 25.55
N ILE A 632 -45.89 -15.24 26.41
CA ILE A 632 -47.34 -15.53 26.32
C ILE A 632 -47.93 -14.95 25.03
N LYS A 633 -47.60 -13.70 24.66
CA LYS A 633 -47.96 -13.12 23.35
C LYS A 633 -47.56 -14.05 22.21
N THR A 634 -46.37 -14.64 22.30
CA THR A 634 -45.88 -15.62 21.32
C THR A 634 -46.69 -16.92 21.32
N LYS A 635 -47.03 -17.49 22.50
CA LYS A 635 -47.90 -18.66 22.60
C LYS A 635 -49.26 -18.44 21.94
N ILE A 636 -49.83 -17.24 22.10
CA ILE A 636 -51.08 -16.84 21.46
C ILE A 636 -50.94 -16.88 19.93
N VAL A 637 -49.89 -16.27 19.37
CA VAL A 637 -49.61 -16.27 17.92
C VAL A 637 -49.45 -17.69 17.38
N CYS A 638 -48.78 -18.55 18.13
CA CYS A 638 -48.58 -19.96 17.78
C CYS A 638 -49.81 -20.84 18.06
N LYS A 639 -50.95 -20.27 18.52
CA LYS A 639 -52.20 -20.96 18.85
C LYS A 639 -52.04 -22.06 19.92
N LEU A 640 -51.22 -21.80 20.93
CA LEU A 640 -50.97 -22.70 22.07
C LEU A 640 -51.77 -22.27 23.31
N ASP A 641 -52.00 -23.18 24.26
CA ASP A 641 -52.70 -22.88 25.51
C ASP A 641 -51.93 -21.85 26.35
N TYR A 642 -52.56 -20.69 26.58
CA TYR A 642 -52.03 -19.55 27.33
C TYR A 642 -52.85 -19.23 28.58
N GLU A 643 -54.01 -19.87 28.79
CA GLU A 643 -54.98 -19.45 29.80
C GLU A 643 -54.47 -19.65 31.23
N LYS A 644 -53.77 -20.77 31.46
CA LYS A 644 -53.15 -21.07 32.76
C LYS A 644 -52.12 -20.00 33.15
N ASP A 645 -51.28 -19.57 32.20
CA ASP A 645 -50.24 -18.57 32.45
C ASP A 645 -50.84 -17.18 32.72
N VAL A 646 -51.86 -16.79 31.96
CA VAL A 646 -52.58 -15.53 32.20
C VAL A 646 -53.25 -15.52 33.58
N ASN A 647 -53.97 -16.59 33.94
CA ASN A 647 -54.61 -16.71 35.26
C ASN A 647 -53.58 -16.71 36.40
N TYR A 648 -52.42 -17.33 36.19
CA TYR A 648 -51.32 -17.30 37.15
C TYR A 648 -50.76 -15.88 37.34
N LEU A 649 -50.55 -15.12 36.27
CA LEU A 649 -50.10 -13.71 36.35
C LEU A 649 -51.13 -12.82 37.07
N ILE A 650 -52.43 -13.00 36.79
CA ILE A 650 -53.53 -12.30 37.47
C ILE A 650 -53.50 -12.58 38.98
N THR A 651 -53.39 -13.86 39.34
CA THR A 651 -53.39 -14.31 40.75
C THR A 651 -52.19 -13.75 41.52
N ASN A 652 -51.03 -13.63 40.86
CA ASN A 652 -49.82 -13.05 41.44
C ASN A 652 -49.74 -11.52 41.32
N LEU A 653 -50.83 -10.85 40.92
CA LEU A 653 -50.95 -9.39 40.83
C LEU A 653 -49.90 -8.72 39.92
N VAL A 654 -49.40 -9.44 38.91
CA VAL A 654 -48.51 -8.87 37.89
C VAL A 654 -49.32 -7.95 36.99
N ASP A 655 -48.76 -6.80 36.62
CA ASP A 655 -49.38 -5.90 35.65
C ASP A 655 -49.38 -6.54 34.26
N ILE A 656 -50.58 -6.83 33.75
CA ILE A 656 -50.80 -7.51 32.47
C ILE A 656 -51.73 -6.71 31.55
N ASP A 657 -51.91 -5.41 31.82
CA ASP A 657 -52.82 -4.56 31.05
C ASP A 657 -52.51 -4.57 29.54
N GLU A 658 -51.22 -4.59 29.20
CA GLU A 658 -50.73 -4.69 27.82
C GLU A 658 -51.08 -6.05 27.17
N LEU A 659 -50.96 -7.14 27.93
CA LEU A 659 -51.29 -8.50 27.46
C LEU A 659 -52.79 -8.65 27.23
N ILE A 660 -53.62 -8.07 28.10
CA ILE A 660 -55.08 -8.06 27.94
C ILE A 660 -55.47 -7.25 26.71
N GLY A 661 -54.85 -6.09 26.52
CA GLY A 661 -55.02 -5.31 25.29
C GLY A 661 -54.68 -6.12 24.05
N TYR A 662 -53.54 -6.83 24.06
CA TYR A 662 -53.15 -7.73 22.97
C TYR A 662 -54.16 -8.87 22.73
N LEU A 663 -54.64 -9.50 23.79
CA LEU A 663 -55.65 -10.57 23.72
C LEU A 663 -56.96 -10.09 23.10
N LYS A 664 -57.42 -8.87 23.42
CA LYS A 664 -58.61 -8.28 22.77
C LYS A 664 -58.46 -8.14 21.25
N ILE A 665 -57.24 -7.94 20.76
CA ILE A 665 -56.97 -7.78 19.32
C ILE A 665 -56.95 -9.14 18.63
N VAL A 666 -56.28 -10.12 19.23
CA VAL A 666 -56.04 -11.43 18.60
C VAL A 666 -57.18 -12.42 18.82
N ASP A 667 -57.89 -12.32 19.95
CA ASP A 667 -58.96 -13.22 20.37
C ASP A 667 -60.17 -12.39 20.84
N SER A 668 -60.82 -11.71 19.88
CA SER A 668 -61.90 -10.74 20.11
C SER A 668 -63.13 -11.32 20.82
N ASP A 669 -63.28 -12.64 20.79
CA ASP A 669 -64.47 -13.33 21.30
C ASP A 669 -64.36 -13.66 22.81
N LYS A 670 -63.16 -13.58 23.39
CA LYS A 670 -62.95 -13.85 24.82
C LYS A 670 -63.05 -12.58 25.67
N GLN A 671 -64.05 -12.56 26.55
CA GLN A 671 -64.17 -11.51 27.58
C GLN A 671 -63.31 -11.84 28.80
N PHE A 672 -62.25 -11.06 29.00
CA PHE A 672 -61.44 -11.13 30.21
C PHE A 672 -62.03 -10.23 31.30
N ASN A 673 -62.52 -10.83 32.39
CA ASN A 673 -62.99 -10.12 33.59
C ASN A 673 -61.82 -9.59 34.45
N TYR A 674 -60.88 -8.88 33.83
CA TYR A 674 -59.78 -8.20 34.53
C TYR A 674 -59.99 -6.69 34.49
N LYS A 675 -59.90 -6.05 35.65
CA LYS A 675 -60.00 -4.59 35.75
C LYS A 675 -58.66 -3.98 35.36
N VAL A 676 -58.59 -3.45 34.14
CA VAL A 676 -57.43 -2.71 33.62
C VAL A 676 -57.10 -1.56 34.56
N ARG A 677 -55.85 -1.48 35.01
CA ARG A 677 -55.39 -0.46 35.98
C ARG A 677 -54.88 0.78 35.25
N ASN A 678 -54.11 0.56 34.20
CA ASN A 678 -53.48 1.53 33.33
C ASN A 678 -53.93 1.28 31.88
N PRO A 679 -54.91 2.03 31.36
CA PRO A 679 -55.31 1.89 29.96
C PRO A 679 -54.13 2.22 29.05
N THR A 680 -53.79 1.27 28.17
CA THR A 680 -52.78 1.41 27.12
C THR A 680 -53.46 1.52 25.75
N VAL A 681 -52.69 1.92 24.72
CA VAL A 681 -53.17 1.96 23.33
C VAL A 681 -53.82 0.65 22.90
N LEU A 682 -53.27 -0.48 23.34
CA LEU A 682 -53.78 -1.82 23.04
C LEU A 682 -55.15 -2.10 23.70
N THR A 683 -55.37 -1.61 24.92
CA THR A 683 -56.63 -1.85 25.65
C THR A 683 -57.84 -1.11 25.07
N GLU A 684 -57.58 -0.03 24.33
CA GLU A 684 -58.55 0.81 23.62
C GLU A 684 -58.50 0.61 22.09
N PHE A 685 -57.94 -0.51 21.63
CA PHE A 685 -57.95 -0.84 20.20
C PHE A 685 -59.39 -0.86 19.66
N ASN A 686 -59.59 -0.30 18.46
CA ASN A 686 -60.89 -0.05 17.81
C ASN A 686 -61.80 1.02 18.46
N CYS A 687 -61.36 1.74 19.49
CA CYS A 687 -62.08 2.94 19.92
C CYS A 687 -61.94 4.04 18.86
N LYS A 688 -63.03 4.34 18.13
CA LYS A 688 -63.10 5.46 17.17
C LYS A 688 -63.16 6.78 17.95
N ASN A 689 -62.02 7.43 18.10
CA ASN A 689 -61.89 8.73 18.76
C ASN A 689 -60.63 9.47 18.27
N SER A 690 -60.81 10.41 17.35
CA SER A 690 -59.72 11.24 16.82
C SER A 690 -58.99 12.08 17.89
N SER A 691 -59.64 12.41 19.01
CA SER A 691 -58.98 13.12 20.13
C SER A 691 -58.03 12.20 20.90
N TYR A 692 -58.39 10.92 21.02
CA TYR A 692 -57.52 9.90 21.61
C TYR A 692 -56.26 9.68 20.78
N PHE A 693 -56.41 9.63 19.45
CA PHE A 693 -55.27 9.61 18.51
C PHE A 693 -54.34 10.79 18.77
N LEU A 694 -54.85 12.03 18.72
CA LEU A 694 -54.04 13.24 18.86
C LEU A 694 -53.28 13.31 20.20
N LYS A 695 -53.92 12.85 21.29
CA LYS A 695 -53.33 12.86 22.63
C LYS A 695 -52.14 11.90 22.76
N ASN A 696 -52.23 10.71 22.15
CA ASN A 696 -51.28 9.62 22.40
C ASN A 696 -50.25 9.42 21.29
N PHE A 697 -50.51 9.87 20.06
CA PHE A 697 -49.67 9.55 18.89
C PHE A 697 -48.21 10.01 19.03
N LYS A 698 -47.96 11.19 19.60
CA LYS A 698 -46.57 11.73 19.70
C LYS A 698 -45.67 10.93 20.65
N LYS A 699 -46.22 10.30 21.67
CA LYS A 699 -45.46 9.58 22.72
C LYS A 699 -45.42 8.06 22.49
N ALA A 700 -46.19 7.57 21.53
CA ALA A 700 -46.34 6.16 21.22
C ALA A 700 -45.11 5.60 20.47
N SER A 701 -44.81 4.33 20.71
CA SER A 701 -43.89 3.53 19.90
C SER A 701 -44.42 3.33 18.47
N GLN A 702 -43.59 2.84 17.53
CA GLN A 702 -44.01 2.62 16.13
C GLN A 702 -45.22 1.66 16.04
N LEU A 703 -45.22 0.57 16.83
CA LEU A 703 -46.34 -0.37 16.88
C LEU A 703 -47.61 0.29 17.43
N GLU A 704 -47.50 1.06 18.51
CA GLU A 704 -48.65 1.76 19.08
C GLU A 704 -49.17 2.84 18.15
N LYS A 705 -48.31 3.59 17.45
CA LYS A 705 -48.70 4.54 16.41
C LYS A 705 -49.48 3.86 15.29
N PHE A 706 -49.05 2.67 14.86
CA PHE A 706 -49.79 1.87 13.89
C PHE A 706 -51.20 1.55 14.38
N LEU A 707 -51.34 1.08 15.62
CA LEU A 707 -52.65 0.76 16.22
C LEU A 707 -53.52 2.02 16.37
N LEU A 708 -52.91 3.15 16.74
CA LEU A 708 -53.60 4.43 16.85
C LEU A 708 -54.19 4.89 15.53
N PHE A 709 -53.62 4.55 14.37
CA PHE A 709 -54.25 4.91 13.08
C PHE A 709 -55.67 4.32 12.91
N PHE A 710 -55.96 3.18 13.53
CA PHE A 710 -57.30 2.59 13.54
C PHE A 710 -58.29 3.34 14.42
N SER A 711 -57.81 4.09 15.42
CA SER A 711 -58.62 4.91 16.33
C SER A 711 -59.09 6.23 15.70
N ILE A 712 -58.56 6.62 14.53
CA ILE A 712 -59.00 7.82 13.83
C ILE A 712 -60.43 7.63 13.34
N ASP A 713 -61.33 8.46 13.88
CA ASP A 713 -62.74 8.54 13.51
C ASP A 713 -62.92 9.49 12.32
N GLU A 714 -62.72 10.80 12.57
CA GLU A 714 -62.71 11.85 11.54
C GLU A 714 -61.29 12.35 11.24
N MET A 715 -60.99 12.57 9.96
CA MET A 715 -59.75 13.22 9.52
C MET A 715 -59.86 14.74 9.62
N ASN A 716 -58.84 15.37 10.21
CA ASN A 716 -58.70 16.82 10.24
C ASN A 716 -57.25 17.24 9.89
N LEU A 717 -57.03 18.53 9.67
CA LEU A 717 -55.72 19.07 9.26
C LEU A 717 -54.59 18.77 10.25
N GLN A 718 -54.88 18.68 11.55
CA GLN A 718 -53.86 18.34 12.55
C GLN A 718 -53.40 16.88 12.42
N ILE A 719 -54.34 15.96 12.19
CA ILE A 719 -54.05 14.53 11.97
C ILE A 719 -53.31 14.34 10.65
N GLU A 720 -53.74 15.01 9.57
CA GLU A 720 -53.03 14.98 8.28
C GLU A 720 -51.58 15.48 8.43
N SER A 721 -51.37 16.59 9.14
CA SER A 721 -50.04 17.13 9.39
C SER A 721 -49.17 16.15 10.18
N LEU A 722 -49.73 15.43 11.15
CA LEU A 722 -49.01 14.41 11.91
C LEU A 722 -48.62 13.22 11.04
N ILE A 723 -49.52 12.71 10.20
CA ILE A 723 -49.24 11.61 9.28
C ILE A 723 -48.13 12.01 8.29
N LYS A 724 -48.25 13.19 7.66
CA LYS A 724 -47.24 13.71 6.72
C LYS A 724 -45.87 13.87 7.41
N ALA A 725 -45.82 14.43 8.62
CA ALA A 725 -44.59 14.57 9.39
C ALA A 725 -43.97 13.22 9.76
N GLU A 726 -44.78 12.24 10.17
CA GLU A 726 -44.31 10.90 10.55
C GLU A 726 -43.68 10.18 9.34
N VAL A 727 -44.29 10.28 8.16
CA VAL A 727 -43.71 9.76 6.92
C VAL A 727 -42.33 10.38 6.68
N LEU A 728 -42.22 11.71 6.73
CA LEU A 728 -40.96 12.41 6.50
C LEU A 728 -39.84 12.00 7.47
N CYS A 729 -40.17 11.85 8.76
CA CYS A 729 -39.22 11.42 9.78
C CYS A 729 -38.70 9.99 9.54
N ASN A 730 -39.53 9.12 8.97
CA ASN A 730 -39.20 7.70 8.83
C ASN A 730 -38.68 7.31 7.43
N LEU A 731 -38.56 8.24 6.48
CA LEU A 731 -38.04 7.99 5.12
C LEU A 731 -36.63 7.38 5.08
N LYS A 732 -35.81 7.61 6.11
CA LYS A 732 -34.43 7.08 6.21
C LYS A 732 -34.29 5.94 7.22
N THR A 733 -35.40 5.48 7.80
CA THR A 733 -35.35 4.44 8.84
C THR A 733 -35.24 3.05 8.23
N THR A 734 -34.68 2.10 8.99
CA THR A 734 -34.53 0.70 8.59
C THR A 734 -35.83 -0.10 8.64
N ASN A 735 -36.89 0.41 9.27
CA ASN A 735 -38.16 -0.31 9.42
C ASN A 735 -39.13 0.00 8.25
N GLU A 736 -38.89 -0.65 7.11
CA GLU A 736 -39.67 -0.47 5.87
C GLU A 736 -41.18 -0.75 6.08
N VAL A 737 -41.52 -1.74 6.91
CA VAL A 737 -42.92 -2.12 7.18
C VAL A 737 -43.69 -1.00 7.85
N TYR A 738 -43.09 -0.34 8.85
CA TYR A 738 -43.72 0.79 9.52
C TYR A 738 -43.89 1.99 8.58
N LEU A 739 -42.91 2.26 7.73
CA LEU A 739 -43.01 3.32 6.73
C LEU A 739 -44.17 3.06 5.76
N GLU A 740 -44.32 1.83 5.26
CA GLU A 740 -45.45 1.44 4.42
C GLU A 740 -46.80 1.65 5.11
N MET A 741 -46.89 1.29 6.38
CA MET A 741 -48.09 1.51 7.17
C MET A 741 -48.43 2.99 7.29
N CYS A 742 -47.43 3.85 7.49
CA CYS A 742 -47.63 5.31 7.49
C CYS A 742 -48.09 5.82 6.12
N LEU A 743 -47.53 5.27 5.02
CA LEU A 743 -47.93 5.62 3.66
C LEU A 743 -49.36 5.22 3.33
N LEU A 744 -49.85 4.08 3.85
CA LEU A 744 -51.25 3.69 3.69
C LEU A 744 -52.22 4.72 4.31
N GLN A 745 -51.80 5.44 5.35
CA GLN A 745 -52.62 6.50 5.93
C GLN A 745 -52.70 7.77 5.07
N LEU A 746 -51.74 7.98 4.15
CA LEU A 746 -51.80 9.12 3.22
C LEU A 746 -53.00 9.02 2.27
N PHE A 747 -53.54 7.83 2.00
CA PHE A 747 -54.80 7.66 1.23
C PHE A 747 -56.03 8.27 1.92
N ARG A 748 -55.92 8.66 3.19
CA ARG A 748 -56.97 9.37 3.93
C ARG A 748 -56.76 10.88 3.95
N CYS A 749 -55.62 11.37 3.47
CA CYS A 749 -55.25 12.77 3.49
C CYS A 749 -55.63 13.48 2.18
N SER A 750 -55.89 14.78 2.28
CA SER A 750 -56.01 15.68 1.14
C SER A 750 -54.66 16.32 0.78
N ASP A 751 -54.49 16.72 -0.49
CA ASP A 751 -53.31 17.38 -1.06
C ASP A 751 -51.96 16.66 -0.76
N LEU A 752 -51.53 15.81 -1.68
CA LEU A 752 -50.31 15.01 -1.55
C LEU A 752 -49.21 15.43 -2.55
N ASP A 753 -49.36 16.52 -3.30
CA ASP A 753 -48.40 16.91 -4.35
C ASP A 753 -46.98 17.06 -3.79
N GLY A 754 -46.84 17.70 -2.62
CA GLY A 754 -45.55 17.82 -1.92
C GLY A 754 -45.00 16.49 -1.41
N MET A 755 -45.86 15.61 -0.90
CA MET A 755 -45.45 14.30 -0.39
C MET A 755 -44.99 13.38 -1.52
N ILE A 756 -45.69 13.39 -2.66
CA ILE A 756 -45.35 12.57 -3.83
C ILE A 756 -43.97 12.96 -4.37
N LYS A 757 -43.66 14.27 -4.47
CA LYS A 757 -42.34 14.76 -4.87
C LYS A 757 -41.20 14.26 -3.98
N ILE A 758 -41.45 14.15 -2.67
CA ILE A 758 -40.43 13.73 -1.70
C ILE A 758 -40.25 12.20 -1.73
N LEU A 759 -41.35 11.45 -1.81
CA LEU A 759 -41.34 9.99 -1.84
C LEU A 759 -40.66 9.43 -3.08
N GLU A 760 -40.81 10.10 -4.22
CA GLU A 760 -40.20 9.72 -5.49
C GLU A 760 -38.69 9.43 -5.39
N LYS A 761 -37.95 10.21 -4.59
CA LYS A 761 -36.50 10.08 -4.47
C LYS A 761 -36.03 9.09 -3.41
N ASN A 762 -36.92 8.72 -2.49
CA ASN A 762 -36.52 8.08 -1.22
C ASN A 762 -37.28 6.79 -0.91
N PHE A 763 -38.23 6.37 -1.75
CA PHE A 763 -39.05 5.18 -1.48
C PHE A 763 -38.98 4.16 -2.61
N SER A 764 -38.64 2.91 -2.26
CA SER A 764 -38.31 1.83 -3.20
C SER A 764 -39.53 1.05 -3.71
N ARG A 765 -40.65 1.00 -2.99
CA ARG A 765 -41.84 0.24 -3.41
C ARG A 765 -42.72 1.02 -4.39
N HIS A 766 -42.31 1.01 -5.65
CA HIS A 766 -42.94 1.78 -6.73
C HIS A 766 -44.43 1.48 -6.96
N SER A 767 -44.91 0.24 -6.70
CA SER A 767 -46.33 -0.13 -6.91
C SER A 767 -47.29 0.56 -5.93
N LEU A 768 -46.94 0.65 -4.65
CA LEU A 768 -47.71 1.38 -3.63
C LEU A 768 -47.68 2.88 -3.93
N PHE A 769 -46.52 3.38 -4.36
CA PHE A 769 -46.33 4.78 -4.75
C PHE A 769 -47.20 5.16 -5.95
N ALA A 770 -47.30 4.32 -6.98
CA ALA A 770 -48.16 4.55 -8.13
C ALA A 770 -49.66 4.66 -7.73
N LYS A 771 -50.12 3.81 -6.81
CA LYS A 771 -51.48 3.89 -6.26
C LYS A 771 -51.72 5.17 -5.47
N LEU A 772 -50.73 5.62 -4.70
CA LEU A 772 -50.81 6.89 -3.96
C LEU A 772 -50.87 8.08 -4.91
N ALA A 773 -50.06 8.07 -5.97
CA ALA A 773 -50.08 9.09 -7.01
C ALA A 773 -51.45 9.15 -7.70
N LEU A 774 -52.03 8.00 -8.04
CA LEU A 774 -53.39 7.94 -8.60
C LEU A 774 -54.43 8.52 -7.64
N HIS A 775 -54.35 8.18 -6.35
CA HIS A 775 -55.25 8.72 -5.34
C HIS A 775 -55.16 10.26 -5.26
N ASN A 776 -53.95 10.81 -5.28
CA ASN A 776 -53.75 12.26 -5.29
C ASN A 776 -54.40 12.93 -6.50
N LEU A 777 -54.25 12.34 -7.70
CA LEU A 777 -54.89 12.85 -8.91
C LEU A 777 -56.42 12.81 -8.83
N ILE A 778 -56.98 11.73 -8.27
CA ILE A 778 -58.44 11.60 -8.03
C ILE A 778 -58.93 12.69 -7.06
N LYS A 779 -58.11 13.09 -6.11
CA LYS A 779 -58.40 14.15 -5.15
C LYS A 779 -58.08 15.57 -5.66
N GLY A 780 -57.70 15.72 -6.93
CA GLY A 780 -57.44 17.02 -7.57
C GLY A 780 -56.00 17.54 -7.46
N GLY A 781 -55.06 16.70 -7.02
CA GLY A 781 -53.64 17.01 -7.07
C GLY A 781 -53.12 17.14 -8.50
N LYS A 782 -52.07 17.94 -8.70
CA LYS A 782 -51.57 18.33 -10.02
C LYS A 782 -50.19 17.74 -10.35
N TYR A 783 -49.55 17.06 -9.41
CA TYR A 783 -48.23 16.48 -9.63
C TYR A 783 -48.30 14.99 -10.01
N LEU A 784 -47.69 14.64 -11.15
CA LEU A 784 -47.41 13.27 -11.57
C LEU A 784 -46.06 13.22 -12.31
N ASN A 785 -45.18 12.29 -11.93
CA ASN A 785 -43.93 12.02 -12.65
C ASN A 785 -44.13 10.90 -13.67
N ASN A 786 -43.57 11.07 -14.88
CA ASN A 786 -43.63 10.09 -15.97
C ASN A 786 -43.09 8.72 -15.56
N ASN A 787 -41.99 8.68 -14.79
CA ASN A 787 -41.31 7.43 -14.45
C ASN A 787 -42.18 6.52 -13.57
N ILE A 788 -43.20 7.06 -12.87
CA ILE A 788 -44.09 6.27 -12.01
C ILE A 788 -44.97 5.32 -12.83
N ILE A 789 -45.27 5.68 -14.09
CA ILE A 789 -46.13 4.89 -14.98
C ILE A 789 -45.49 3.54 -15.28
N GLU A 790 -44.18 3.52 -15.54
CA GLU A 790 -43.42 2.30 -15.91
C GLU A 790 -43.44 1.23 -14.81
N PHE A 791 -43.70 1.62 -13.56
CA PHE A 791 -43.72 0.73 -12.41
C PHE A 791 -45.14 0.39 -11.92
N ALA A 792 -46.18 0.90 -12.58
CA ALA A 792 -47.57 0.64 -12.26
C ALA A 792 -48.05 -0.69 -12.89
N ASP A 793 -48.99 -1.37 -12.25
CA ASP A 793 -49.72 -2.44 -12.94
C ASP A 793 -50.62 -1.85 -14.04
N LYS A 794 -50.89 -2.61 -15.11
CA LYS A 794 -51.63 -2.14 -16.30
C LYS A 794 -52.93 -1.39 -15.98
N THR A 795 -53.62 -1.80 -14.92
CA THR A 795 -54.88 -1.15 -14.51
C THR A 795 -54.63 0.22 -13.89
N THR A 796 -53.64 0.32 -13.01
CA THR A 796 -53.23 1.58 -12.38
C THR A 796 -52.60 2.53 -13.40
N GLU A 797 -51.80 2.00 -14.32
CA GLU A 797 -51.17 2.70 -15.43
C GLU A 797 -52.20 3.42 -16.31
N ALA A 798 -53.21 2.69 -16.80
CA ALA A 798 -54.28 3.25 -17.62
C ALA A 798 -55.06 4.35 -16.88
N ARG A 799 -55.32 4.16 -15.57
CA ARG A 799 -56.00 5.15 -14.74
C ARG A 799 -55.14 6.39 -14.50
N LEU A 800 -53.83 6.23 -14.30
CA LEU A 800 -52.89 7.35 -14.16
C LEU A 800 -52.83 8.19 -15.43
N LEU A 801 -52.70 7.55 -16.60
CA LEU A 801 -52.72 8.23 -17.90
C LEU A 801 -54.04 8.97 -18.14
N PHE A 802 -55.17 8.32 -17.85
CA PHE A 802 -56.48 8.94 -17.95
C PHE A 802 -56.59 10.17 -17.05
N MET A 803 -56.16 10.07 -15.78
CA MET A 803 -56.23 11.19 -14.84
C MET A 803 -55.23 12.30 -15.18
N ALA A 804 -54.05 11.97 -15.73
CA ALA A 804 -53.09 12.95 -16.22
C ALA A 804 -53.65 13.76 -17.40
N TYR A 805 -54.37 13.09 -18.31
CA TYR A 805 -55.10 13.73 -19.40
C TYR A 805 -56.29 14.56 -18.90
N TYR A 806 -57.15 13.97 -18.06
CA TYR A 806 -58.35 14.61 -17.53
C TYR A 806 -58.03 15.88 -16.73
N ASN A 807 -56.98 15.82 -15.89
CA ASN A 807 -56.53 16.97 -15.11
C ASN A 807 -55.59 17.92 -15.89
N ASN A 808 -55.33 17.65 -17.17
CA ASN A 808 -54.47 18.43 -18.07
C ASN A 808 -53.07 18.70 -17.50
N ILE A 809 -52.42 17.68 -16.94
CA ILE A 809 -51.13 17.77 -16.25
C ILE A 809 -49.95 17.67 -17.22
N TRP A 810 -50.08 16.86 -18.28
CA TRP A 810 -49.05 16.66 -19.30
C TRP A 810 -49.48 17.13 -20.67
N ASP A 811 -48.49 17.43 -21.50
CA ASP A 811 -48.69 17.78 -22.91
C ASP A 811 -49.36 16.63 -23.66
N ARG A 812 -50.30 16.97 -24.55
CA ARG A 812 -51.07 16.00 -25.33
C ARG A 812 -50.15 15.18 -26.23
N ASP A 813 -49.17 15.81 -26.87
CA ASP A 813 -48.22 15.13 -27.75
C ASP A 813 -47.38 14.10 -27.00
N LYS A 814 -47.06 14.38 -25.73
CA LYS A 814 -46.30 13.49 -24.85
C LYS A 814 -47.14 12.31 -24.36
N LEU A 815 -48.42 12.54 -24.06
CA LEU A 815 -49.37 11.47 -23.75
C LEU A 815 -49.57 10.54 -24.95
N THR A 816 -49.69 11.09 -26.16
CA THR A 816 -49.82 10.32 -27.40
C THR A 816 -48.58 9.47 -27.66
N GLN A 817 -47.37 10.02 -27.54
CA GLN A 817 -46.12 9.26 -27.69
C GLN A 817 -46.00 8.09 -26.70
N ILE A 818 -46.39 8.30 -25.44
CA ILE A 818 -46.33 7.26 -24.41
C ILE A 818 -47.37 6.16 -24.71
N ILE A 819 -48.59 6.54 -25.09
CA ILE A 819 -49.65 5.59 -25.48
C ILE A 819 -49.25 4.78 -26.72
N ASP A 820 -48.65 5.44 -27.73
CA ASP A 820 -48.19 4.80 -28.97
C ASP A 820 -47.02 3.84 -28.75
N SER A 821 -46.22 4.05 -27.69
CA SER A 821 -45.10 3.19 -27.30
C SER A 821 -45.50 1.94 -26.52
N MET A 822 -46.75 1.84 -26.06
CA MET A 822 -47.25 0.67 -25.32
C MET A 822 -47.60 -0.46 -26.29
N ASP A 823 -47.01 -1.65 -26.04
CA ASP A 823 -47.16 -2.85 -26.88
C ASP A 823 -48.62 -3.09 -27.33
N LEU A 824 -48.85 -2.91 -28.64
CA LEU A 824 -50.13 -3.00 -29.36
C LEU A 824 -50.88 -4.35 -29.21
N HIS A 825 -50.29 -5.33 -28.55
CA HIS A 825 -50.78 -6.71 -28.51
C HIS A 825 -51.45 -7.14 -27.19
N SER A 826 -51.61 -6.27 -26.19
CA SER A 826 -52.14 -6.71 -24.89
C SER A 826 -53.37 -6.01 -24.31
N ASN A 827 -54.00 -5.03 -24.97
CA ASN A 827 -55.22 -4.42 -24.45
C ASN A 827 -56.17 -3.90 -25.55
N HIS A 828 -56.99 -4.81 -26.08
CA HIS A 828 -57.99 -4.51 -27.10
C HIS A 828 -59.12 -3.58 -26.60
N GLU A 829 -59.41 -3.58 -25.29
CA GLU A 829 -60.46 -2.76 -24.67
C GLU A 829 -60.06 -1.31 -24.45
N ILE A 830 -58.83 -1.05 -23.99
CA ILE A 830 -58.31 0.32 -23.80
C ILE A 830 -58.10 0.99 -25.16
N ASN A 831 -57.64 0.25 -26.17
CA ASN A 831 -57.51 0.77 -27.53
C ASN A 831 -58.86 1.09 -28.17
N ASN A 832 -59.91 0.28 -27.96
CA ASN A 832 -61.24 0.63 -28.44
C ASN A 832 -61.79 1.88 -27.74
N TYR A 833 -61.59 2.00 -26.42
CA TYR A 833 -62.07 3.15 -25.67
C TYR A 833 -61.32 4.45 -25.99
N LEU A 834 -59.98 4.41 -26.10
CA LEU A 834 -59.17 5.58 -26.45
C LEU A 834 -59.30 5.95 -27.94
N SER A 835 -59.41 4.96 -28.84
CA SER A 835 -59.62 5.24 -30.27
C SER A 835 -61.02 5.79 -30.57
N GLU A 836 -62.06 5.39 -29.84
CA GLU A 836 -63.38 6.03 -29.93
C GLU A 836 -63.36 7.47 -29.43
N VAL A 837 -62.67 7.75 -28.31
CA VAL A 837 -62.56 9.11 -27.77
C VAL A 837 -61.75 10.02 -28.69
N ILE A 838 -60.72 9.50 -29.35
CA ILE A 838 -59.94 10.25 -30.35
C ILE A 838 -60.75 10.46 -31.65
N LYS A 839 -61.52 9.47 -32.11
CA LYS A 839 -62.36 9.58 -33.33
C LYS A 839 -63.60 10.44 -33.16
N THR A 840 -64.11 10.64 -31.96
CA THR A 840 -65.34 11.43 -31.73
C THR A 840 -65.09 12.92 -31.49
N ARG A 841 -63.83 13.38 -31.45
CA ARG A 841 -63.48 14.80 -31.22
C ARG A 841 -62.40 15.40 -32.13
N PHE A 842 -62.00 14.69 -33.19
CA PHE A 842 -61.19 15.24 -34.29
C PHE A 842 -61.92 15.11 -35.62
#